data_AF-A0A7C4TE56-F1
#
_entry.id   AF-A0A7C4TE56-F1
#
_cell.length_a   1.000
_cell.length_b   1.000
_cell.length_c   1.000
_cell.angle_alpha   90.00
_cell.angle_beta   90.00
_cell.angle_gamma   90.00
#
_symmetry.space_group_name_H-M   'P 1'
#
loop_
_entity.id
_entity.type
_entity.pdbx_description
1 polymer ?
#
loop_
_entity_poly.entity_id
_entity_poly.type
_entity_poly.pdbx_seq_one_letter_code
_entity_poly.pdbx_strand_id
1 'polypeptide(L)'
;MRPWFFQCQDIIEFKYCLTYLGLSFDILLNCDEQATFSHKRLIQRRKAPENLGVQSLFRFKYTNFKELLQSNTELGKLIAEIEEMLNGNHVFGMAYVRSRTAMATSHGLRMVRALNAISRDNYLNLYIKLEEIQKKIKEDLEQMDKKIPEVMTLPYALINKEMADLVGGKNANLGEALNRANVPVPEGFAITTYAFKVFMEANDLVDLIQKRKLELEPSGPKEAQELSEDIQAMILRAKVPDTLEKAILREFEEMELRFKHTRPFSVAMRSSAVGEDSELSFAGQYVSILNVTKDMALNAYKMIIASLYTPRAIAYRFNLGLRDEDVAMSVACIRMINSRSSGVAYTIDPSNPRVNHLVINSVWGLGPYAVDGTITPDKFHVSREHPHRIIYKSISHKPLRLTMAERGSLKDEEVPQDMRDLPSVSQSELEIIAQYAMALERHFGHPQDIEWAVDEDGKVYILQSRPLRISADAHVATRAGKDFSAEVILFGGESVFRGVGYGPAYQVNTEDDLACFPKGGVLIAKQSSPEYAVVLPLASAAVIEKGSVTGHFASLAREFRVPCIINLEAATKAIPNGMDITVDSTALKVYRGKIEELLSLAEDKKGIMFNTPVYETLKKVSRHIIPLNLIDPKSYNFSPHGIKTIHDLMRFVHEKSYEEMFKLSDNVSQVGEYAYKLKAQLPIDLHIIDIGNGLVTQNISKSKVFMQHIRCEPLKELLLGMNEERERLQGPRPVNFKGFLSVLTEQALSPPNLNVERFGDKSYAIISDKYMNFSSRVGYHYSILDTYCGDTLAKNYITFCFMGGAADELRRNRRARAIGLILKEMGFQVDIVKDNVQARILKYPKDELLTKLRQIGRLLEYTRQMDMLMESEESVTAYAKVFFKEYPSP
;
A
#
# COMPACT_ATOMS: atom_id res chain seq x y z
N MET A 1 6.43 27.52 48.24
CA MET A 1 6.45 26.40 49.21
C MET A 1 5.06 26.17 49.80
N ARG A 2 4.27 25.30 49.18
CA ARG A 2 3.51 24.17 49.79
C ARG A 2 2.52 23.63 48.74
N PRO A 3 2.24 22.31 48.75
CA PRO A 3 1.58 21.59 47.66
C PRO A 3 0.10 21.32 47.98
N TRP A 4 -0.74 21.13 46.96
CA TRP A 4 -2.06 20.50 47.11
C TRP A 4 -2.24 19.38 46.08
N PHE A 5 -2.67 18.25 46.63
CA PHE A 5 -2.99 16.94 46.05
C PHE A 5 -4.33 16.95 45.28
N PHE A 6 -4.55 15.85 44.55
CA PHE A 6 -5.76 15.29 43.89
C PHE A 6 -5.66 15.29 42.35
N GLN A 7 -5.85 14.17 41.62
CA GLN A 7 -6.43 12.87 41.98
C GLN A 7 -5.92 11.78 41.01
N CYS A 8 -5.22 10.77 41.55
CA CYS A 8 -4.76 9.58 40.85
C CYS A 8 -5.93 8.60 40.69
N GLN A 9 -6.62 8.58 39.55
CA GLN A 9 -7.49 7.44 39.20
C GLN A 9 -7.48 7.10 37.70
N ASP A 10 -7.31 8.08 36.80
CA ASP A 10 -7.33 7.81 35.35
C ASP A 10 -6.00 7.27 34.77
N ILE A 11 -4.89 7.38 35.52
CA ILE A 11 -3.59 6.82 35.11
C ILE A 11 -3.53 5.30 35.32
N ILE A 12 -4.40 4.73 36.15
CA ILE A 12 -4.36 3.31 36.51
C ILE A 12 -5.04 2.45 35.43
N GLU A 13 -6.15 2.89 34.83
CA GLU A 13 -6.81 2.14 33.74
C GLU A 13 -6.03 2.20 32.42
N PHE A 14 -5.37 3.33 32.11
CA PHE A 14 -4.51 3.43 30.92
C PHE A 14 -3.19 2.64 31.08
N LYS A 15 -2.66 2.55 32.31
CA LYS A 15 -1.53 1.63 32.63
C LYS A 15 -1.91 0.16 32.45
N TYR A 16 -3.16 -0.23 32.77
CA TYR A 16 -3.60 -1.62 32.59
C TYR A 16 -3.67 -2.01 31.10
N CYS A 17 -4.09 -1.10 30.21
CA CYS A 17 -4.06 -1.35 28.76
C CYS A 17 -2.63 -1.42 28.19
N LEU A 18 -1.72 -0.54 28.62
CA LEU A 18 -0.33 -0.51 28.12
C LEU A 18 0.54 -1.66 28.64
N THR A 19 0.23 -2.21 29.82
CA THR A 19 0.92 -3.40 30.35
C THR A 19 0.58 -4.66 29.54
N TYR A 20 -0.57 -4.68 28.86
CA TYR A 20 -0.97 -5.77 27.94
C TYR A 20 -0.21 -5.74 26.60
N LEU A 21 0.41 -4.60 26.24
CA LEU A 21 1.11 -4.39 24.96
C LEU A 21 2.64 -4.28 25.09
N GLY A 22 3.20 -4.26 26.30
CA GLY A 22 4.64 -4.41 26.53
C GLY A 22 5.53 -3.25 26.01
N LEU A 23 5.00 -2.03 25.90
CA LEU A 23 5.74 -0.85 25.45
C LEU A 23 6.08 0.08 26.62
N SER A 24 7.35 0.47 26.76
CA SER A 24 7.77 1.53 27.70
C SER A 24 7.60 2.91 27.09
N PHE A 25 7.15 3.86 27.91
CA PHE A 25 6.68 5.22 27.58
C PHE A 25 7.75 6.19 27.01
N ASP A 26 9.03 5.80 27.00
CA ASP A 26 10.16 6.71 26.69
C ASP A 26 10.58 6.78 25.21
N ILE A 27 9.92 6.05 24.30
CA ILE A 27 10.42 5.90 22.91
C ILE A 27 9.82 6.92 21.91
N LEU A 28 8.80 7.70 22.28
CA LEU A 28 8.03 8.48 21.30
C LEU A 28 8.23 9.99 21.29
N LEU A 29 9.03 10.60 22.17
CA LEU A 29 8.98 12.07 22.35
C LEU A 29 10.29 12.88 22.28
N ASN A 30 11.44 12.33 21.90
CA ASN A 30 12.65 13.15 21.75
C ASN A 30 13.41 12.88 20.43
N CYS A 31 13.04 13.62 19.38
CA CYS A 31 13.84 13.79 18.16
C CYS A 31 14.33 15.24 18.05
N ASP A 32 15.03 15.74 19.08
CA ASP A 32 15.81 16.98 18.95
C ASP A 32 16.81 17.14 20.10
N GLU A 33 17.71 16.17 20.29
CA GLU A 33 18.93 16.43 21.06
C GLU A 33 20.10 15.56 20.60
N GLN A 34 21.21 16.25 20.32
CA GLN A 34 22.51 15.67 19.99
C GLN A 34 22.97 14.72 21.09
N ALA A 35 22.84 13.42 20.87
CA ALA A 35 23.54 12.43 21.67
C ALA A 35 24.09 11.36 20.74
N THR A 36 25.41 11.22 20.71
CA THR A 36 26.09 9.99 20.30
C THR A 36 25.49 8.81 21.07
N PHE A 37 24.57 8.10 20.42
CA PHE A 37 23.80 6.98 20.98
C PHE A 37 24.74 5.79 21.22
N SER A 38 25.22 5.62 22.46
CA SER A 38 26.07 4.48 22.82
C SER A 38 25.27 3.16 22.80
N HIS A 39 25.91 2.09 22.30
CA HIS A 39 25.42 0.71 22.14
C HIS A 39 24.67 0.05 23.33
N LYS A 40 24.55 0.70 24.49
CA LYS A 40 24.07 0.07 25.72
C LYS A 40 22.56 0.22 26.00
N ARG A 41 21.82 1.16 25.38
CA ARG A 41 20.41 1.46 25.75
C ARG A 41 19.31 0.81 24.89
N LEU A 42 19.61 0.31 23.68
CA LEU A 42 18.62 -0.31 22.78
C LEU A 42 18.22 -1.76 23.14
N ILE A 43 18.88 -2.36 24.14
CA ILE A 43 18.67 -3.74 24.54
C ILE A 43 17.90 -3.79 25.86
N GLN A 44 16.58 -3.58 25.84
CA GLN A 44 15.72 -4.21 26.86
C GLN A 44 15.80 -5.72 26.60
N ARG A 45 16.79 -6.36 27.24
CA ARG A 45 17.10 -7.78 27.10
C ARG A 45 15.94 -8.60 27.67
N ARG A 46 15.12 -9.21 26.83
CA ARG A 46 14.39 -10.43 27.20
C ARG A 46 15.39 -11.59 27.26
N LYS A 47 16.26 -11.57 28.28
CA LYS A 47 17.10 -12.72 28.58
C LYS A 47 16.19 -13.87 29.02
N ALA A 48 16.46 -15.08 28.54
CA ALA A 48 15.88 -16.27 29.14
C ALA A 48 16.22 -16.25 30.64
N PRO A 49 15.24 -16.34 31.56
CA PRO A 49 15.52 -16.37 32.99
C PRO A 49 16.50 -17.51 33.32
N GLU A 50 17.53 -17.21 34.13
CA GLU A 50 18.70 -18.09 34.31
C GLU A 50 18.39 -19.42 35.06
N ASN A 51 17.14 -19.69 35.45
CA ASN A 51 16.71 -20.92 36.15
C ASN A 51 15.28 -21.35 35.76
N LEU A 52 15.01 -21.54 34.46
CA LEU A 52 13.73 -22.13 34.01
C LEU A 52 13.85 -23.65 33.88
N GLY A 53 12.87 -24.39 34.43
CA GLY A 53 12.70 -25.81 34.13
C GLY A 53 12.48 -26.05 32.63
N VAL A 54 12.85 -27.22 32.12
CA VAL A 54 12.90 -27.54 30.67
C VAL A 54 11.60 -27.19 29.93
N GLN A 55 10.45 -27.50 30.51
CA GLN A 55 9.13 -27.17 29.93
C GLN A 55 8.90 -25.66 29.79
N SER A 56 9.33 -24.89 30.78
CA SER A 56 9.17 -23.42 30.79
C SER A 56 10.16 -22.71 29.86
N LEU A 57 11.38 -23.23 29.71
CA LEU A 57 12.33 -22.76 28.71
C LEU A 57 11.83 -23.04 27.28
N PHE A 58 11.25 -24.22 27.06
CA PHE A 58 10.64 -24.55 25.76
C PHE A 58 9.47 -23.62 25.44
N ARG A 59 8.55 -23.43 26.39
CA ARG A 59 7.40 -22.52 26.22
C ARG A 59 7.85 -21.09 25.93
N PHE A 60 8.94 -20.63 26.57
CA PHE A 60 9.54 -19.33 26.30
C PHE A 60 10.06 -19.24 24.85
N LYS A 61 10.90 -20.19 24.42
CA LYS A 61 11.44 -20.19 23.04
C LYS A 61 10.33 -20.31 21.99
N TYR A 62 9.34 -21.17 22.22
CA TYR A 62 8.19 -21.35 21.35
C TYR A 62 7.31 -20.09 21.22
N THR A 63 7.10 -19.36 22.32
CA THR A 63 6.39 -18.07 22.27
C THR A 63 7.12 -17.06 21.40
N ASN A 64 8.45 -16.94 21.55
CA ASN A 64 9.26 -16.06 20.70
C ASN A 64 9.26 -16.54 19.23
N PHE A 65 9.27 -17.84 18.98
CA PHE A 65 9.17 -18.41 17.64
C PHE A 65 7.83 -18.05 16.97
N LYS A 66 6.71 -18.11 17.71
CA LYS A 66 5.41 -17.64 17.22
C LYS A 66 5.41 -16.15 16.86
N GLU A 67 5.99 -15.32 17.71
CA GLU A 67 6.13 -13.87 17.47
C GLU A 67 6.96 -13.58 16.20
N LEU A 68 8.02 -14.35 15.99
CA LEU A 68 8.86 -14.31 14.79
C LEU A 68 8.05 -14.66 13.54
N LEU A 69 7.30 -15.78 13.55
CA LEU A 69 6.47 -16.19 12.41
C LEU A 69 5.36 -15.18 12.09
N GLN A 70 4.77 -14.57 13.11
CA GLN A 70 3.80 -13.49 12.91
C GLN A 70 4.46 -12.28 12.24
N SER A 71 5.60 -11.82 12.76
CA SER A 71 6.32 -10.69 12.18
C SER A 71 6.81 -10.98 10.75
N ASN A 72 7.21 -12.22 10.46
CA ASN A 72 7.56 -12.67 9.11
C ASN A 72 6.36 -12.59 8.14
N THR A 73 5.17 -12.96 8.61
CA THR A 73 3.94 -12.90 7.80
C THR A 73 3.56 -11.44 7.49
N GLU A 74 3.54 -10.58 8.50
CA GLU A 74 3.20 -9.16 8.33
C GLU A 74 4.25 -8.42 7.47
N LEU A 75 5.54 -8.73 7.64
CA LEU A 75 6.60 -8.18 6.80
C LEU A 75 6.44 -8.61 5.32
N GLY A 76 6.04 -9.86 5.07
CA GLY A 76 5.74 -10.34 3.72
C GLY A 76 4.58 -9.59 3.06
N LYS A 77 3.51 -9.28 3.80
CA LYS A 77 2.40 -8.45 3.30
C LYS A 77 2.86 -7.03 2.97
N LEU A 78 3.66 -6.42 3.86
CA LEU A 78 4.22 -5.08 3.64
C LEU A 78 5.10 -5.03 2.39
N ILE A 79 5.92 -6.05 2.13
CA ILE A 79 6.72 -6.14 0.91
C ILE A 79 5.82 -6.17 -0.33
N ALA A 80 4.77 -7.00 -0.32
CA ALA A 80 3.83 -7.09 -1.43
C ALA A 80 3.07 -5.77 -1.67
N GLU A 81 2.65 -5.08 -0.60
CA GLU A 81 2.02 -3.74 -0.71
C GLU A 81 2.98 -2.71 -1.33
N ILE A 82 4.25 -2.69 -0.93
CA ILE A 82 5.25 -1.78 -1.50
C ILE A 82 5.51 -2.12 -2.98
N GLU A 83 5.56 -3.41 -3.34
CA GLU A 83 5.65 -3.86 -4.74
C GLU A 83 4.44 -3.41 -5.57
N GLU A 84 3.23 -3.52 -5.03
CA GLU A 84 2.00 -3.06 -5.67
C GLU A 84 2.02 -1.55 -5.93
N MET A 85 2.47 -0.75 -4.95
CA MET A 85 2.63 0.69 -5.11
C MET A 85 3.71 1.07 -6.13
N LEU A 86 4.75 0.26 -6.29
CA LEU A 86 5.79 0.47 -7.30
C LEU A 86 5.30 0.23 -8.74
N ASN A 87 4.15 -0.43 -8.93
CA ASN A 87 3.48 -0.50 -10.23
C ASN A 87 2.95 0.88 -10.68
N GLY A 88 2.90 1.84 -9.76
CA GLY A 88 2.57 3.24 -10.03
C GLY A 88 1.08 3.52 -10.22
N ASN A 89 0.21 2.51 -10.11
CA ASN A 89 -1.23 2.63 -10.37
C ASN A 89 -2.02 3.31 -9.24
N HIS A 90 -1.40 3.48 -8.08
CA HIS A 90 -2.02 4.02 -6.86
C HIS A 90 -1.25 5.26 -6.42
N VAL A 91 -1.96 6.28 -5.95
CA VAL A 91 -1.35 7.54 -5.51
C VAL A 91 -1.07 7.49 -4.02
N PHE A 92 0.13 7.92 -3.62
CA PHE A 92 0.57 7.92 -2.23
C PHE A 92 1.55 9.06 -1.95
N GLY A 93 1.53 9.57 -0.71
CA GLY A 93 2.42 10.65 -0.24
C GLY A 93 3.68 10.14 0.46
N MET A 94 4.60 11.04 0.80
CA MET A 94 5.85 10.70 1.50
C MET A 94 5.62 10.02 2.84
N ALA A 95 4.51 10.27 3.50
CA ALA A 95 4.28 9.67 4.79
C ALA A 95 3.75 8.23 4.71
N TYR A 96 3.09 7.84 3.60
CA TYR A 96 2.92 6.42 3.27
C TYR A 96 4.30 5.74 3.18
N VAL A 97 5.23 6.34 2.43
CA VAL A 97 6.60 5.84 2.29
C VAL A 97 7.29 5.73 3.66
N ARG A 98 7.23 6.78 4.50
CA ARG A 98 7.80 6.78 5.86
C ARG A 98 7.16 5.71 6.75
N SER A 99 5.83 5.62 6.77
CA SER A 99 5.08 4.64 7.58
C SER A 99 5.43 3.21 7.21
N ARG A 100 5.34 2.84 5.93
CA ARG A 100 5.62 1.47 5.47
C ARG A 100 7.05 1.05 5.71
N THR A 101 7.98 1.98 5.50
CA THR A 101 9.40 1.77 5.77
C THR A 101 9.70 1.57 7.26
N ALA A 102 9.06 2.37 8.13
CA ALA A 102 9.18 2.21 9.58
C ALA A 102 8.58 0.88 10.06
N MET A 103 7.43 0.47 9.52
CA MET A 103 6.80 -0.82 9.84
C MET A 103 7.67 -1.99 9.40
N ALA A 104 8.21 -1.98 8.18
CA ALA A 104 9.10 -3.03 7.68
C ALA A 104 10.34 -3.19 8.59
N THR A 105 10.93 -2.06 8.98
CA THR A 105 12.06 -2.00 9.90
C THR A 105 11.71 -2.53 11.29
N SER A 106 10.55 -2.15 11.82
CA SER A 106 10.06 -2.59 13.14
C SER A 106 9.83 -4.10 13.19
N HIS A 107 9.23 -4.68 12.16
CA HIS A 107 9.09 -6.14 12.05
C HIS A 107 10.44 -6.85 11.92
N GLY A 108 11.38 -6.31 11.14
CA GLY A 108 12.75 -6.81 11.09
C GLY A 108 13.41 -6.85 12.47
N LEU A 109 13.25 -5.78 13.26
CA LEU A 109 13.78 -5.72 14.64
C LEU A 109 13.14 -6.75 15.56
N ARG A 110 11.81 -6.92 15.50
CA ARG A 110 11.09 -7.94 16.28
C ARG A 110 11.59 -9.34 15.96
N MET A 111 11.80 -9.65 14.67
CA MET A 111 12.35 -10.94 14.25
C MET A 111 13.76 -11.18 14.80
N VAL A 112 14.65 -10.19 14.72
CA VAL A 112 16.03 -10.29 15.28
C VAL A 112 16.01 -10.48 16.79
N ARG A 113 15.12 -9.78 17.50
CA ARG A 113 14.92 -9.92 18.96
C ARG A 113 14.44 -11.32 19.31
N ALA A 114 13.42 -11.81 18.61
CA ALA A 114 12.86 -13.14 18.82
C ALA A 114 13.90 -14.24 18.55
N LEU A 115 14.68 -14.13 17.48
CA LEU A 115 15.75 -15.10 17.19
C LEU A 115 16.81 -15.13 18.29
N ASN A 116 17.28 -13.98 18.75
CA ASN A 116 18.27 -13.92 19.84
C ASN A 116 17.70 -14.47 21.16
N ALA A 117 16.41 -14.25 21.45
CA ALA A 117 15.74 -14.86 22.60
C ALA A 117 15.67 -16.40 22.48
N ILE A 118 15.47 -16.93 21.27
CA ILE A 118 15.47 -18.38 21.00
C ILE A 118 16.89 -18.95 21.09
N SER A 119 17.89 -18.22 20.59
CA SER A 119 19.27 -18.71 20.43
C SER A 119 20.22 -18.33 21.57
N ARG A 120 19.72 -17.69 22.65
CA ARG A 120 20.55 -17.15 23.74
C ARG A 120 21.63 -16.16 23.27
N ASP A 121 21.21 -15.17 22.47
CA ASP A 121 22.07 -14.08 21.98
C ASP A 121 23.20 -14.52 21.01
N ASN A 122 23.08 -15.68 20.35
CA ASN A 122 24.05 -16.11 19.33
C ASN A 122 24.10 -15.26 18.04
N TYR A 123 23.14 -14.34 17.83
CA TYR A 123 23.01 -13.57 16.58
C TYR A 123 22.95 -12.05 16.83
N LEU A 124 23.76 -11.54 17.77
CA LEU A 124 23.79 -10.11 18.11
C LEU A 124 24.26 -9.21 16.96
N ASN A 125 25.08 -9.74 16.05
CA ASN A 125 25.54 -9.01 14.87
C ASN A 125 24.41 -8.61 13.90
N LEU A 126 23.24 -9.26 13.98
CA LEU A 126 22.07 -8.88 13.18
C LEU A 126 21.49 -7.52 13.55
N TYR A 127 21.68 -7.06 14.79
CA TYR A 127 21.30 -5.69 15.18
C TYR A 127 22.11 -4.65 14.40
N ILE A 128 23.42 -4.87 14.26
CA ILE A 128 24.32 -3.99 13.50
C ILE A 128 23.90 -3.97 12.03
N LYS A 129 23.58 -5.14 11.45
CA LYS A 129 23.12 -5.21 10.06
C LYS A 129 21.79 -4.50 9.83
N LEU A 130 20.86 -4.62 10.76
CA LEU A 130 19.60 -3.89 10.69
C LEU A 130 19.82 -2.37 10.80
N GLU A 131 20.71 -1.92 11.69
CA GLU A 131 21.09 -0.50 11.81
C GLU A 131 21.73 0.04 10.52
N GLU A 132 22.61 -0.73 9.87
CA GLU A 132 23.19 -0.36 8.57
C GLU A 132 22.11 -0.15 7.48
N ILE A 133 21.10 -1.02 7.43
CA ILE A 133 19.99 -0.92 6.48
C ILE A 133 19.11 0.28 6.82
N GLN A 134 18.78 0.47 8.10
CA GLN A 134 18.02 1.63 8.60
C GLN A 134 18.69 2.94 8.25
N LYS A 135 20.02 3.02 8.37
CA LYS A 135 20.78 4.23 8.04
C LYS A 135 20.64 4.60 6.57
N LYS A 136 20.80 3.64 5.66
CA LYS A 136 20.66 3.88 4.20
C LYS A 136 19.25 4.32 3.83
N ILE A 137 18.25 3.65 4.41
CA ILE A 137 16.84 4.02 4.28
C ILE A 137 16.60 5.46 4.75
N LYS A 138 17.17 5.84 5.90
CA LYS A 138 17.05 7.18 6.46
C LYS A 138 17.72 8.22 5.54
N GLU A 139 18.93 7.94 5.04
CA GLU A 139 19.62 8.80 4.07
C GLU A 139 18.79 9.03 2.80
N ASP A 140 18.15 7.99 2.26
CA ASP A 140 17.28 8.10 1.09
C ASP A 140 15.99 8.88 1.37
N LEU A 141 15.44 8.79 2.59
CA LEU A 141 14.27 9.57 3.02
C LEU A 141 14.63 11.05 3.29
N GLU A 142 15.79 11.32 3.86
CA GLU A 142 16.27 12.66 4.23
C GLU A 142 16.86 13.46 3.07
N GLN A 143 17.25 12.81 1.95
CA GLN A 143 17.69 13.51 0.73
C GLN A 143 16.62 14.45 0.14
N MET A 144 15.34 14.34 0.53
CA MET A 144 14.29 15.31 0.22
C MET A 144 13.99 16.32 1.33
N ASP A 145 14.46 16.11 2.57
CA ASP A 145 14.27 17.07 3.67
C ASP A 145 15.28 18.24 3.51
N LYS A 146 15.10 19.04 2.46
CA LYS A 146 15.40 20.47 2.62
C LYS A 146 14.49 20.91 3.76
N LYS A 147 15.05 21.38 4.89
CA LYS A 147 14.27 22.04 5.94
C LYS A 147 13.25 22.96 5.27
N ILE A 148 11.97 22.64 5.40
CA ILE A 148 10.89 23.50 4.89
C ILE A 148 11.17 24.87 5.52
N PRO A 149 11.46 25.90 4.71
CA PRO A 149 11.76 27.21 5.26
C PRO A 149 10.66 27.66 6.23
N GLU A 150 11.06 28.07 7.44
CA GLU A 150 10.15 28.52 8.50
C GLU A 150 9.61 29.92 8.21
N VAL A 151 8.90 30.05 7.09
CA VAL A 151 8.42 31.33 6.54
C VAL A 151 6.90 31.26 6.45
N MET A 152 6.20 32.25 7.00
CA MET A 152 4.72 32.28 7.00
C MET A 152 4.14 32.65 5.64
N THR A 153 4.73 33.65 4.98
CA THR A 153 4.29 34.19 3.69
C THR A 153 5.46 34.34 2.75
N LEU A 154 5.26 34.06 1.47
CA LEU A 154 6.32 34.17 0.45
C LEU A 154 5.79 34.93 -0.79
N PRO A 155 6.36 36.10 -1.14
CA PRO A 155 5.99 36.83 -2.34
C PRO A 155 6.28 36.05 -3.63
N TYR A 156 5.42 36.20 -4.65
CA TYR A 156 5.56 35.47 -5.92
C TYR A 156 6.89 35.71 -6.65
N ALA A 157 7.52 36.86 -6.46
CA ALA A 157 8.84 37.17 -7.02
C ALA A 157 9.97 36.21 -6.54
N LEU A 158 9.74 35.48 -5.44
CA LEU A 158 10.71 34.55 -4.86
C LEU A 158 10.34 33.07 -5.07
N ILE A 159 9.19 32.79 -5.68
CA ILE A 159 8.67 31.43 -5.86
C ILE A 159 9.13 30.83 -7.19
N ASN A 160 9.47 29.54 -7.16
CA ASN A 160 9.71 28.74 -8.35
C ASN A 160 9.05 27.36 -8.20
N LYS A 161 9.07 26.57 -9.29
CA LYS A 161 8.44 25.24 -9.31
C LYS A 161 9.01 24.26 -8.28
N GLU A 162 10.28 24.40 -7.88
CA GLU A 162 10.93 23.52 -6.91
C GLU A 162 10.43 23.72 -5.47
N MET A 163 9.66 24.79 -5.21
CA MET A 163 9.08 25.10 -3.90
C MET A 163 7.66 24.54 -3.71
N ALA A 164 7.19 23.63 -4.56
CA ALA A 164 5.83 23.08 -4.48
C ALA A 164 5.48 22.47 -3.12
N ASP A 165 6.43 21.91 -2.38
CA ASP A 165 6.18 21.38 -1.02
C ASP A 165 5.96 22.49 0.03
N LEU A 166 6.50 23.69 -0.22
CA LEU A 166 6.37 24.86 0.67
C LEU A 166 5.12 25.71 0.34
N VAL A 167 4.77 25.85 -0.94
CA VAL A 167 3.71 26.78 -1.38
C VAL A 167 2.58 26.09 -2.16
N GLY A 168 2.62 24.77 -2.31
CA GLY A 168 1.69 24.02 -3.16
C GLY A 168 1.91 24.25 -4.65
N GLY A 169 1.26 23.40 -5.47
CA GLY A 169 1.51 23.36 -6.92
C GLY A 169 1.06 24.62 -7.66
N LYS A 170 -0.09 25.22 -7.30
CA LYS A 170 -0.59 26.44 -7.96
C LYS A 170 0.34 27.63 -7.79
N ASN A 171 0.74 27.90 -6.55
CA ASN A 171 1.68 29.00 -6.28
C ASN A 171 3.02 28.75 -6.97
N ALA A 172 3.51 27.51 -6.93
CA ALA A 172 4.77 27.13 -7.57
C ALA A 172 4.72 27.34 -9.09
N ASN A 173 3.65 26.92 -9.76
CA ASN A 173 3.44 27.11 -11.19
C ASN A 173 3.29 28.59 -11.56
N LEU A 174 2.59 29.40 -10.75
CA LEU A 174 2.45 30.83 -10.97
C LEU A 174 3.76 31.60 -10.77
N GLY A 175 4.54 31.25 -9.74
CA GLY A 175 5.88 31.79 -9.54
C GLY A 175 6.82 31.42 -10.68
N GLU A 176 6.76 30.19 -11.17
CA GLU A 176 7.52 29.73 -12.33
C GLU A 176 7.13 30.46 -13.62
N ALA A 177 5.82 30.64 -13.85
CA ALA A 177 5.28 31.40 -14.98
C ALA A 177 5.79 32.85 -14.98
N LEU A 178 5.77 33.51 -13.82
CA LEU A 178 6.24 34.88 -13.66
C LEU A 178 7.77 34.98 -13.83
N ASN A 179 8.53 34.18 -13.09
CA ASN A 179 9.97 34.38 -12.91
C ASN A 179 10.84 33.69 -13.98
N ARG A 180 10.33 32.66 -14.66
CA ARG A 180 11.07 31.86 -15.64
C ARG A 180 10.46 31.88 -17.03
N ALA A 181 9.15 31.67 -17.14
CA ALA A 181 8.45 31.78 -18.43
C ALA A 181 8.21 33.24 -18.85
N ASN A 182 8.40 34.18 -17.92
CA ASN A 182 8.34 35.62 -18.14
C ASN A 182 6.98 36.09 -18.70
N VAL A 183 5.89 35.46 -18.23
CA VAL A 183 4.52 35.85 -18.57
C VAL A 183 3.89 36.68 -17.44
N PRO A 184 3.00 37.66 -17.74
CA PRO A 184 2.38 38.48 -16.71
C PRO A 184 1.46 37.66 -15.78
N VAL A 185 1.77 37.66 -14.48
CA VAL A 185 0.94 37.11 -13.41
C VAL A 185 0.54 38.25 -12.48
N PRO A 186 -0.69 38.31 -11.94
CA PRO A 186 -1.05 39.30 -10.93
C PRO A 186 -0.11 39.26 -9.73
N GLU A 187 0.26 40.42 -9.19
CA GLU A 187 1.06 40.48 -7.98
C GLU A 187 0.34 39.77 -6.82
N GLY A 188 1.12 39.09 -5.98
CA GLY A 188 0.59 38.27 -4.91
C GLY A 188 1.67 37.60 -4.07
N PHE A 189 1.22 36.79 -3.13
CA PHE A 189 2.04 36.02 -2.22
C PHE A 189 1.36 34.68 -1.90
N ALA A 190 2.15 33.71 -1.44
CA ALA A 190 1.67 32.45 -0.91
C ALA A 190 1.69 32.48 0.61
N ILE A 191 0.61 32.03 1.25
CA ILE A 191 0.64 31.61 2.66
C ILE A 191 1.11 30.16 2.67
N THR A 192 2.24 29.86 3.31
CA THR A 192 2.98 28.61 3.10
C THR A 192 2.35 27.41 3.83
N THR A 193 2.81 26.20 3.50
CA THR A 193 2.49 24.97 4.23
C THR A 193 3.05 24.98 5.66
N TYR A 194 4.12 25.74 5.91
CA TYR A 194 4.63 25.99 7.26
C TYR A 194 3.63 26.81 8.10
N ALA A 195 3.03 27.86 7.52
CA ALA A 195 1.97 28.61 8.19
C ALA A 195 0.76 27.73 8.55
N PHE A 196 0.37 26.81 7.66
CA PHE A 196 -0.65 25.80 7.96
C PHE A 196 -0.25 24.92 9.14
N LYS A 197 0.98 24.39 9.15
CA LYS A 197 1.48 23.58 10.26
C LYS A 197 1.39 24.33 11.60
N VAL A 198 1.89 25.56 11.66
CA VAL A 198 1.85 26.37 12.88
C VAL A 198 0.42 26.67 13.32
N PHE A 199 -0.50 26.91 12.39
CA PHE A 199 -1.92 27.10 12.69
C PHE A 199 -2.57 25.85 13.30
N MET A 200 -2.26 24.67 12.76
CA MET A 200 -2.80 23.40 13.24
C MET A 200 -2.25 23.03 14.63
N GLU A 201 -0.94 23.22 14.84
CA GLU A 201 -0.26 22.92 16.11
C GLU A 201 -0.69 23.87 17.23
N ALA A 202 -0.80 25.18 16.97
CA ALA A 202 -1.16 26.17 17.99
C ALA A 202 -2.59 26.01 18.55
N ASN A 203 -3.42 25.19 17.90
CA ASN A 203 -4.82 24.94 18.29
C ASN A 203 -5.07 23.46 18.63
N ASP A 204 -4.03 22.63 18.74
CA ASP A 204 -4.12 21.18 18.99
C ASP A 204 -5.06 20.45 18.00
N LEU A 205 -5.23 21.00 16.79
CA LEU A 205 -6.24 20.53 15.83
C LEU A 205 -5.92 19.13 15.32
N VAL A 206 -4.63 18.78 15.20
CA VAL A 206 -4.19 17.46 14.70
C VAL A 206 -4.74 16.35 15.61
N ASP A 207 -4.52 16.46 16.92
CA ASP A 207 -4.94 15.46 17.89
C ASP A 207 -6.47 15.40 18.02
N LEU A 208 -7.14 16.56 18.00
CA LEU A 208 -8.61 16.63 18.05
C LEU A 208 -9.25 15.96 16.84
N ILE A 209 -8.73 16.21 15.64
CA ILE A 209 -9.22 15.60 14.39
C ILE A 209 -8.99 14.09 14.40
N GLN A 210 -7.81 13.63 14.84
CA GLN A 210 -7.52 12.20 14.96
C GLN A 210 -8.48 11.51 15.95
N LYS A 211 -8.74 12.13 17.09
CA LYS A 211 -9.69 11.60 18.07
C LYS A 211 -11.09 11.45 17.49
N ARG A 212 -11.62 12.45 16.80
CA ARG A 212 -12.96 12.36 16.17
C ARG A 212 -13.03 11.29 15.10
N LYS A 213 -11.97 11.09 14.33
CA LYS A 213 -11.89 10.00 13.34
C LYS A 213 -11.90 8.60 13.95
N LEU A 214 -11.31 8.43 15.13
CA LEU A 214 -11.35 7.16 15.84
C LEU A 214 -12.73 6.88 16.44
N GLU A 215 -13.47 7.93 16.81
CA GLU A 215 -14.83 7.83 17.35
C GLU A 215 -15.87 7.55 16.25
N LEU A 216 -15.69 8.14 15.06
CA LEU A 216 -16.50 7.92 13.87
C LEU A 216 -15.67 7.17 12.83
N GLU A 217 -15.67 5.83 12.87
CA GLU A 217 -15.09 5.01 11.80
C GLU A 217 -15.91 5.24 10.51
N PRO A 218 -15.34 5.84 9.45
CA PRO A 218 -16.10 6.24 8.26
C PRO A 218 -16.42 4.99 7.42
N SER A 219 -17.47 4.28 7.85
CA SER A 219 -18.01 3.11 7.17
C SER A 219 -19.09 3.46 6.14
N GLY A 220 -19.49 4.74 6.08
CA GLY A 220 -20.48 5.27 5.14
C GLY A 220 -20.40 6.80 4.91
N PRO A 221 -21.15 7.32 3.92
CA PRO A 221 -21.15 8.73 3.55
C PRO A 221 -21.79 9.66 4.59
N LYS A 222 -22.76 9.15 5.36
CA LYS A 222 -23.41 9.94 6.42
C LYS A 222 -22.44 10.22 7.56
N GLU A 223 -21.67 9.22 7.96
CA GLU A 223 -20.61 9.32 8.96
C GLU A 223 -19.49 10.24 8.46
N ALA A 224 -19.17 10.21 7.16
CA ALA A 224 -18.20 11.12 6.55
C ALA A 224 -18.70 12.59 6.52
N GLN A 225 -20.00 12.80 6.32
CA GLN A 225 -20.64 14.12 6.38
C GLN A 225 -20.58 14.69 7.80
N GLU A 226 -21.00 13.91 8.80
CA GLU A 226 -20.97 14.32 10.22
C GLU A 226 -19.54 14.63 10.67
N LEU A 227 -18.57 13.77 10.30
CA LEU A 227 -17.15 14.00 10.58
C LEU A 227 -16.62 15.27 9.91
N SER A 228 -17.00 15.51 8.65
CA SER A 228 -16.64 16.73 7.90
C SER A 228 -17.14 17.99 8.62
N GLU A 229 -18.43 18.03 8.97
CA GLU A 229 -19.06 19.18 9.63
C GLU A 229 -18.39 19.51 10.96
N ASP A 230 -18.10 18.49 11.77
CA ASP A 230 -17.39 18.64 13.04
C ASP A 230 -15.98 19.21 12.86
N ILE A 231 -15.19 18.63 11.96
CA ILE A 231 -13.81 19.08 11.74
C ILE A 231 -13.77 20.52 11.19
N GLN A 232 -14.65 20.84 10.22
CA GLN A 232 -14.73 22.19 9.68
C GLN A 232 -15.13 23.20 10.77
N ALA A 233 -16.08 22.86 11.63
CA ALA A 233 -16.47 23.72 12.75
C ALA A 233 -15.30 23.96 13.73
N MET A 234 -14.47 22.95 13.99
CA MET A 234 -13.25 23.10 14.82
C MET A 234 -12.26 24.09 14.18
N ILE A 235 -11.97 23.93 12.89
CA ILE A 235 -11.04 24.79 12.16
C ILE A 235 -11.54 26.24 12.09
N LEU A 236 -12.84 26.44 11.84
CA LEU A 236 -13.43 27.78 11.75
C LEU A 236 -13.44 28.51 13.11
N ARG A 237 -13.53 27.78 14.23
CA ARG A 237 -13.46 28.33 15.60
C ARG A 237 -12.04 28.57 16.09
N ALA A 238 -11.05 27.90 15.52
CA ALA A 238 -9.64 28.03 15.89
C ALA A 238 -9.13 29.47 15.76
N LYS A 239 -8.23 29.87 16.67
CA LYS A 239 -7.61 31.19 16.66
C LYS A 239 -6.41 31.17 15.71
N VAL A 240 -6.33 32.15 14.80
CA VAL A 240 -5.13 32.34 13.99
C VAL A 240 -3.99 32.85 14.89
N PRO A 241 -2.82 32.19 14.94
CA PRO A 241 -1.70 32.66 15.75
C PRO A 241 -1.26 34.07 15.38
N ASP A 242 -0.91 34.89 16.36
CA ASP A 242 -0.56 36.30 16.17
C ASP A 242 0.61 36.50 15.17
N THR A 243 1.54 35.54 15.09
CA THR A 243 2.66 35.55 14.13
C THR A 243 2.18 35.40 12.68
N LEU A 244 1.23 34.49 12.45
CA LEU A 244 0.62 34.26 11.14
C LEU A 244 -0.30 35.42 10.75
N GLU A 245 -1.14 35.88 11.69
CA GLU A 245 -2.02 37.03 11.47
C GLU A 245 -1.23 38.27 11.02
N LYS A 246 -0.16 38.63 11.75
CA LYS A 246 0.69 39.77 11.39
C LYS A 246 1.34 39.60 10.02
N ALA A 247 1.79 38.39 9.68
CA ALA A 247 2.41 38.12 8.39
C ALA A 247 1.41 38.31 7.24
N ILE A 248 0.19 37.76 7.36
CA ILE A 248 -0.86 37.91 6.34
C ILE A 248 -1.26 39.39 6.19
N LEU A 249 -1.58 40.07 7.29
CA LEU A 249 -2.06 41.46 7.25
C LEU A 249 -1.01 42.43 6.70
N ARG A 250 0.28 42.17 6.98
CA ARG A 250 1.38 42.96 6.44
C ARG A 250 1.46 42.87 4.91
N GLU A 251 1.34 41.68 4.34
CA GLU A 251 1.36 41.50 2.89
C GLU A 251 0.18 42.23 2.21
N PHE A 252 -1.01 42.16 2.84
CA PHE A 252 -2.18 42.92 2.38
C PHE A 252 -1.92 44.44 2.41
N GLU A 253 -1.35 44.97 3.50
CA GLU A 253 -0.99 46.40 3.60
C GLU A 253 0.03 46.82 2.54
N GLU A 254 1.08 46.04 2.33
CA GLU A 254 2.12 46.32 1.34
C GLU A 254 1.57 46.29 -0.09
N MET A 255 0.63 45.40 -0.40
CA MET A 255 -0.06 45.40 -1.70
C MET A 255 -1.03 46.59 -1.83
N GLU A 256 -1.84 46.87 -0.82
CA GLU A 256 -2.79 47.99 -0.85
C GLU A 256 -2.08 49.34 -1.06
N LEU A 257 -0.90 49.53 -0.44
CA LEU A 257 -0.07 50.72 -0.63
C LEU A 257 0.45 50.86 -2.06
N ARG A 258 0.89 49.76 -2.69
CA ARG A 258 1.36 49.75 -4.09
C ARG A 258 0.23 50.03 -5.07
N PHE A 259 -0.97 49.51 -4.79
CA PHE A 259 -2.15 49.62 -5.65
C PHE A 259 -3.17 50.66 -5.16
N LYS A 260 -2.74 51.68 -4.41
CA LYS A 260 -3.63 52.70 -3.80
C LYS A 260 -4.57 53.43 -4.77
N HIS A 261 -4.20 53.47 -6.05
CA HIS A 261 -4.98 54.08 -7.14
C HIS A 261 -6.00 53.12 -7.77
N THR A 262 -5.93 51.83 -7.46
CA THR A 262 -6.87 50.79 -7.89
C THR A 262 -7.89 50.59 -6.78
N ARG A 263 -9.10 51.12 -6.92
CA ARG A 263 -10.19 50.94 -5.94
C ARG A 263 -11.44 50.33 -6.60
N PRO A 264 -12.09 49.35 -5.95
CA PRO A 264 -11.70 48.71 -4.69
C PRO A 264 -10.50 47.76 -4.85
N PHE A 265 -9.59 47.76 -3.88
CA PHE A 265 -8.48 46.80 -3.81
C PHE A 265 -8.93 45.53 -3.07
N SER A 266 -8.70 44.38 -3.69
CA SER A 266 -8.98 43.07 -3.10
C SER A 266 -8.07 42.01 -3.71
N VAL A 267 -8.06 40.83 -3.10
CA VAL A 267 -7.29 39.65 -3.58
C VAL A 267 -8.23 38.45 -3.76
N ALA A 268 -7.90 37.58 -4.70
CA ALA A 268 -8.44 36.23 -4.73
C ALA A 268 -7.57 35.33 -3.85
N MET A 269 -8.18 34.66 -2.89
CA MET A 269 -7.54 33.65 -2.04
C MET A 269 -7.96 32.25 -2.52
N ARG A 270 -7.01 31.45 -3.02
CA ARG A 270 -7.27 30.13 -3.62
C ARG A 270 -6.51 29.05 -2.86
N SER A 271 -7.09 27.86 -2.73
CA SER A 271 -6.38 26.67 -2.25
C SER A 271 -5.18 26.34 -3.14
N SER A 272 -4.08 25.92 -2.54
CA SER A 272 -2.87 25.40 -3.18
C SER A 272 -2.28 24.32 -2.28
N ALA A 273 -2.99 23.21 -2.08
CA ALA A 273 -2.51 22.08 -1.29
C ALA A 273 -1.26 21.44 -1.93
N VAL A 274 -0.44 20.80 -1.11
CA VAL A 274 0.66 19.97 -1.63
C VAL A 274 0.06 18.82 -2.44
N GLY A 275 0.48 18.71 -3.69
CA GLY A 275 -0.10 17.78 -4.66
C GLY A 275 -1.30 18.33 -5.44
N GLU A 276 -1.84 19.51 -5.10
CA GLU A 276 -2.82 20.25 -5.94
C GLU A 276 -2.15 20.72 -7.24
N ASP A 277 -2.81 20.57 -8.39
CA ASP A 277 -2.27 20.81 -9.75
C ASP A 277 -1.06 19.93 -10.15
N SER A 278 -0.80 18.84 -9.42
CA SER A 278 0.11 17.77 -9.85
C SER A 278 -0.65 16.74 -10.73
N GLU A 279 -0.18 15.49 -10.83
CA GLU A 279 -0.96 14.44 -11.50
C GLU A 279 -2.37 14.24 -10.92
N LEU A 280 -2.57 14.65 -9.66
CA LEU A 280 -3.87 14.83 -9.04
C LEU A 280 -4.29 16.29 -9.16
N SER A 281 -5.35 16.59 -9.90
CA SER A 281 -5.77 17.98 -10.13
C SER A 281 -6.54 18.55 -8.94
N PHE A 282 -6.99 17.71 -7.99
CA PHE A 282 -7.87 18.06 -6.86
C PHE A 282 -9.02 18.99 -7.29
N ALA A 283 -9.36 18.98 -8.57
CA ALA A 283 -10.04 20.11 -9.18
C ALA A 283 -11.35 20.29 -8.41
N GLY A 284 -11.55 21.53 -7.95
CA GLY A 284 -12.82 22.03 -7.38
C GLY A 284 -13.27 21.28 -6.15
N GLN A 285 -12.36 20.56 -5.49
CA GLN A 285 -12.61 19.98 -4.16
C GLN A 285 -12.42 21.02 -3.05
N TYR A 286 -11.56 22.01 -3.30
CA TYR A 286 -11.17 23.03 -2.33
C TYR A 286 -11.70 24.41 -2.71
N VAL A 287 -11.86 25.25 -1.69
CA VAL A 287 -12.56 26.53 -1.83
C VAL A 287 -11.60 27.58 -2.40
N SER A 288 -12.11 28.36 -3.37
CA SER A 288 -11.51 29.63 -3.81
C SER A 288 -12.46 30.76 -3.46
N ILE A 289 -11.97 31.79 -2.79
CA ILE A 289 -12.75 32.96 -2.38
C ILE A 289 -12.22 34.16 -3.17
N LEU A 290 -13.09 34.76 -3.98
CA LEU A 290 -12.77 35.92 -4.79
C LEU A 290 -13.11 37.21 -4.03
N ASN A 291 -12.52 38.33 -4.46
CA ASN A 291 -12.80 39.67 -3.93
C ASN A 291 -12.56 39.82 -2.41
N VAL A 292 -11.55 39.16 -1.84
CA VAL A 292 -11.25 39.21 -0.40
C VAL A 292 -10.56 40.52 -0.03
N THR A 293 -11.15 41.28 0.89
CA THR A 293 -10.55 42.47 1.49
C THR A 293 -9.70 42.11 2.72
N LYS A 294 -8.89 43.06 3.21
CA LYS A 294 -8.01 42.85 4.36
C LYS A 294 -8.75 42.37 5.62
N ASP A 295 -9.92 42.94 5.90
CA ASP A 295 -10.77 42.56 7.04
C ASP A 295 -11.35 41.15 6.92
N MET A 296 -11.47 40.61 5.70
CA MET A 296 -11.96 39.26 5.44
C MET A 296 -10.83 38.21 5.41
N ALA A 297 -9.57 38.64 5.29
CA ALA A 297 -8.42 37.77 4.98
C ALA A 297 -8.26 36.57 5.93
N LEU A 298 -8.35 36.80 7.25
CA LEU A 298 -8.18 35.74 8.25
C LEU A 298 -9.32 34.73 8.22
N ASN A 299 -10.55 35.20 7.98
CA ASN A 299 -11.70 34.31 7.88
C ASN A 299 -11.64 33.49 6.58
N ALA A 300 -11.28 34.14 5.47
CA ALA A 300 -11.06 33.48 4.19
C ALA A 300 -9.97 32.40 4.28
N TYR A 301 -8.85 32.69 4.96
CA TYR A 301 -7.82 31.70 5.24
C TYR A 301 -8.40 30.46 5.95
N LYS A 302 -9.12 30.65 7.07
CA LYS A 302 -9.73 29.53 7.81
C LYS A 302 -10.72 28.72 6.97
N MET A 303 -11.54 29.38 6.15
CA MET A 303 -12.48 28.70 5.24
C MET A 303 -11.74 27.83 4.22
N ILE A 304 -10.63 28.31 3.67
CA ILE A 304 -9.80 27.55 2.73
C ILE A 304 -9.13 26.36 3.43
N ILE A 305 -8.60 26.55 4.65
CA ILE A 305 -8.04 25.44 5.43
C ILE A 305 -9.13 24.40 5.77
N ALA A 306 -10.32 24.84 6.17
CA ALA A 306 -11.45 23.96 6.46
C ALA A 306 -11.87 23.14 5.24
N SER A 307 -11.68 23.68 4.02
CA SER A 307 -12.02 22.96 2.79
C SER A 307 -11.21 21.67 2.56
N LEU A 308 -10.06 21.50 3.23
CA LEU A 308 -9.35 20.20 3.27
C LEU A 308 -10.25 19.07 3.75
N TYR A 309 -11.22 19.37 4.60
CA TYR A 309 -12.08 18.42 5.29
C TYR A 309 -13.52 18.49 4.79
N THR A 310 -13.74 18.85 3.52
CA THR A 310 -15.05 18.60 2.89
C THR A 310 -15.34 17.11 2.80
N PRO A 311 -16.62 16.69 2.75
CA PRO A 311 -16.97 15.27 2.65
C PRO A 311 -16.30 14.62 1.43
N ARG A 312 -16.30 15.36 0.31
CA ARG A 312 -15.62 14.98 -0.93
C ARG A 312 -14.11 14.83 -0.76
N ALA A 313 -13.43 15.77 -0.11
CA ALA A 313 -11.98 15.69 0.10
C ALA A 313 -11.59 14.59 1.10
N ILE A 314 -12.40 14.32 2.12
CA ILE A 314 -12.19 13.19 3.05
C ILE A 314 -12.36 11.86 2.31
N ALA A 315 -13.47 11.68 1.59
CA ALA A 315 -13.75 10.46 0.83
C ALA A 315 -12.69 10.20 -0.24
N TYR A 316 -12.26 11.24 -0.96
CA TYR A 316 -11.18 11.18 -1.94
C TYR A 316 -9.87 10.68 -1.32
N ARG A 317 -9.47 11.25 -0.17
CA ARG A 317 -8.25 10.83 0.55
C ARG A 317 -8.37 9.41 1.08
N PHE A 318 -9.52 9.04 1.64
CA PHE A 318 -9.77 7.69 2.14
C PHE A 318 -9.65 6.64 1.02
N ASN A 319 -10.29 6.88 -0.12
CA ASN A 319 -10.25 5.97 -1.27
C ASN A 319 -8.86 5.82 -1.89
N LEU A 320 -8.01 6.83 -1.77
CA LEU A 320 -6.60 6.78 -2.20
C LEU A 320 -5.65 6.30 -1.09
N GLY A 321 -6.14 6.06 0.13
CA GLY A 321 -5.30 5.67 1.27
C GLY A 321 -4.36 6.78 1.76
N LEU A 322 -4.68 8.04 1.48
CA LEU A 322 -3.93 9.21 1.94
C LEU A 322 -4.28 9.54 3.38
N ARG A 323 -3.26 9.78 4.22
CA ARG A 323 -3.45 10.17 5.62
C ARG A 323 -3.53 11.69 5.73
N ASP A 324 -4.23 12.19 6.74
CA ASP A 324 -4.42 13.63 6.92
C ASP A 324 -3.14 14.39 7.23
N GLU A 325 -2.21 13.74 7.94
CA GLU A 325 -0.87 14.25 8.23
C GLU A 325 -0.05 14.54 6.96
N ASP A 326 -0.49 13.99 5.82
CA ASP A 326 0.26 13.99 4.57
C ASP A 326 -0.22 15.11 3.64
N VAL A 327 -1.27 15.85 4.03
CA VAL A 327 -1.90 16.90 3.21
C VAL A 327 -1.78 18.24 3.92
N ALA A 328 -0.81 19.04 3.49
CA ALA A 328 -0.66 20.42 3.91
C ALA A 328 -1.31 21.37 2.90
N MET A 329 -2.00 22.40 3.38
CA MET A 329 -2.61 23.43 2.54
C MET A 329 -1.73 24.68 2.51
N SER A 330 -1.35 25.14 1.32
CA SER A 330 -0.92 26.52 1.11
C SER A 330 -2.08 27.33 0.51
N VAL A 331 -2.07 28.65 0.68
CA VAL A 331 -3.09 29.53 0.11
C VAL A 331 -2.44 30.52 -0.83
N ALA A 332 -2.91 30.57 -2.07
CA ALA A 332 -2.52 31.54 -3.08
C ALA A 332 -3.30 32.83 -2.87
N CYS A 333 -2.61 33.94 -2.62
CA CYS A 333 -3.20 35.27 -2.47
C CYS A 333 -2.75 36.14 -3.65
N ILE A 334 -3.60 36.26 -4.67
CA ILE A 334 -3.31 37.04 -5.88
C ILE A 334 -4.18 38.28 -5.96
N ARG A 335 -3.64 39.40 -6.42
CA ARG A 335 -4.42 40.62 -6.65
C ARG A 335 -5.60 40.32 -7.57
N MET A 336 -6.78 40.74 -7.15
CA MET A 336 -7.99 40.59 -7.95
C MET A 336 -7.90 41.49 -9.19
N ILE A 337 -8.17 40.91 -10.36
CA ILE A 337 -8.24 41.64 -11.63
C ILE A 337 -9.70 41.98 -11.89
N ASN A 338 -10.02 43.28 -12.00
CA ASN A 338 -11.33 43.72 -12.49
C ASN A 338 -11.40 43.40 -13.98
N SER A 339 -11.84 42.19 -14.29
CA SER A 339 -11.68 41.61 -15.62
C SER A 339 -12.83 42.07 -16.49
N ARG A 340 -12.53 42.76 -17.59
CA ARG A 340 -13.50 43.02 -18.66
C ARG A 340 -13.92 41.69 -19.29
N SER A 341 -12.93 40.81 -19.48
CA SER A 341 -13.10 39.50 -20.09
C SER A 341 -12.11 38.52 -19.48
N SER A 342 -12.49 37.25 -19.45
CA SER A 342 -11.64 36.19 -18.91
C SER A 342 -11.98 34.86 -19.55
N GLY A 343 -11.15 33.85 -19.32
CA GLY A 343 -11.37 32.56 -19.92
C GLY A 343 -10.29 31.54 -19.66
N VAL A 344 -10.33 30.49 -20.48
CA VAL A 344 -9.38 29.39 -20.46
C VAL A 344 -8.72 29.22 -21.83
N ALA A 345 -7.47 28.81 -21.85
CA ALA A 345 -6.71 28.51 -23.06
C ALA A 345 -6.09 27.11 -22.95
N TYR A 346 -6.28 26.32 -23.99
CA TYR A 346 -5.67 25.01 -24.16
C TYR A 346 -4.68 25.08 -25.30
N THR A 347 -3.41 24.82 -25.00
CA THR A 347 -2.33 24.86 -26.00
C THR A 347 -2.48 23.79 -27.11
N ILE A 348 -3.26 22.75 -26.83
CA ILE A 348 -3.75 21.77 -27.79
C ILE A 348 -5.24 21.56 -27.55
N ASP A 349 -6.03 21.43 -28.63
CA ASP A 349 -7.44 21.06 -28.53
C ASP A 349 -7.62 19.70 -27.84
N PRO A 350 -8.22 19.65 -26.64
CA PRO A 350 -8.39 18.39 -25.91
C PRO A 350 -9.42 17.46 -26.57
N SER A 351 -10.31 17.99 -27.42
CA SER A 351 -11.29 17.18 -28.17
C SER A 351 -10.68 16.56 -29.43
N ASN A 352 -9.74 17.25 -30.06
CA ASN A 352 -9.07 16.79 -31.28
C ASN A 352 -7.57 17.12 -31.31
N PRO A 353 -6.73 16.35 -30.58
CA PRO A 353 -5.30 16.62 -30.48
C PRO A 353 -4.54 16.61 -31.81
N ARG A 354 -5.03 15.83 -32.80
CA ARG A 354 -4.40 15.68 -34.12
C ARG A 354 -4.42 16.94 -34.97
N VAL A 355 -5.39 17.82 -34.73
CA VAL A 355 -5.55 19.06 -35.51
C VAL A 355 -4.52 20.11 -35.08
N ASN A 356 -3.83 19.89 -33.95
CA ASN A 356 -2.69 20.69 -33.52
C ASN A 356 -2.97 22.20 -33.42
N HIS A 357 -4.16 22.57 -32.96
CA HIS A 357 -4.57 23.96 -32.76
C HIS A 357 -4.60 24.32 -31.28
N LEU A 358 -4.34 25.60 -31.00
CA LEU A 358 -4.57 26.21 -29.70
C LEU A 358 -6.05 26.62 -29.61
N VAL A 359 -6.71 26.36 -28.49
CA VAL A 359 -8.12 26.71 -28.26
C VAL A 359 -8.20 27.77 -27.17
N ILE A 360 -8.88 28.87 -27.43
CA ILE A 360 -9.17 29.92 -26.44
C ILE A 360 -10.68 30.01 -26.28
N ASN A 361 -11.14 29.87 -25.04
CA ASN A 361 -12.52 30.13 -24.67
C ASN A 361 -12.61 31.43 -23.87
N SER A 362 -13.59 32.28 -24.15
CA SER A 362 -13.74 33.56 -23.44
C SER A 362 -15.18 33.91 -23.06
N VAL A 363 -15.34 34.60 -21.93
CA VAL A 363 -16.60 35.18 -21.45
C VAL A 363 -16.41 36.65 -21.07
N TRP A 364 -17.51 37.35 -20.83
CA TRP A 364 -17.50 38.69 -20.23
C TRP A 364 -17.35 38.58 -18.70
N GLY A 365 -16.62 39.52 -18.09
CA GLY A 365 -16.43 39.57 -16.64
C GLY A 365 -15.41 38.57 -16.11
N LEU A 366 -15.63 38.12 -14.86
CA LEU A 366 -14.76 37.21 -14.12
C LEU A 366 -14.84 35.75 -14.60
N GLY A 367 -13.75 35.02 -14.38
CA GLY A 367 -13.48 33.69 -14.97
C GLY A 367 -14.38 32.51 -14.59
N PRO A 368 -15.05 32.44 -13.43
CA PRO A 368 -15.81 31.24 -13.05
C PRO A 368 -16.81 30.77 -14.11
N TYR A 369 -17.49 31.70 -14.81
CA TYR A 369 -18.46 31.36 -15.85
C TYR A 369 -17.87 30.73 -17.11
N ALA A 370 -16.56 30.88 -17.35
CA ALA A 370 -15.89 30.18 -18.43
C ALA A 370 -15.64 28.69 -18.13
N VAL A 371 -15.62 28.31 -16.85
CA VAL A 371 -15.19 26.98 -16.38
C VAL A 371 -16.38 26.14 -15.87
N ASP A 372 -17.32 26.77 -15.18
CA ASP A 372 -18.41 26.07 -14.47
C ASP A 372 -19.61 25.71 -15.37
N GLY A 373 -19.60 26.17 -16.62
CA GLY A 373 -20.62 25.83 -17.62
C GLY A 373 -21.92 26.62 -17.54
N THR A 374 -22.01 27.62 -16.66
CA THR A 374 -23.16 28.54 -16.54
C THR A 374 -23.41 29.34 -17.83
N ILE A 375 -22.33 29.73 -18.52
CA ILE A 375 -22.37 30.48 -19.78
C ILE A 375 -21.62 29.69 -20.83
N THR A 376 -22.17 29.61 -22.05
CA THR A 376 -21.43 29.08 -23.19
C THR A 376 -20.41 30.13 -23.65
N PRO A 377 -19.11 29.87 -23.55
CA PRO A 377 -18.09 30.84 -23.92
C PRO A 377 -18.01 31.03 -25.44
N ASP A 378 -17.40 32.14 -25.87
CA ASP A 378 -16.86 32.23 -27.23
C ASP A 378 -15.72 31.23 -27.39
N LYS A 379 -15.58 30.64 -28.56
CA LYS A 379 -14.55 29.64 -28.86
C LYS A 379 -13.72 30.07 -30.07
N PHE A 380 -12.41 30.13 -29.89
CA PHE A 380 -11.45 30.48 -30.93
C PHE A 380 -10.45 29.34 -31.11
N HIS A 381 -10.26 28.87 -32.34
CA HIS A 381 -9.15 28.01 -32.70
C HIS A 381 -8.09 28.87 -33.36
N VAL A 382 -6.87 28.81 -32.81
CA VAL A 382 -5.76 29.70 -33.17
C VAL A 382 -4.57 28.84 -33.59
N SER A 383 -3.83 29.32 -34.59
CA SER A 383 -2.57 28.74 -35.03
C SER A 383 -1.53 28.75 -33.90
N ARG A 384 -0.89 27.61 -33.66
CA ARG A 384 0.22 27.48 -32.72
C ARG A 384 1.49 28.17 -33.23
N GLU A 385 1.64 28.31 -34.55
CA GLU A 385 2.76 29.01 -35.17
C GLU A 385 2.54 30.52 -35.18
N HIS A 386 3.64 31.27 -35.07
CA HIS A 386 3.61 32.72 -35.19
C HIS A 386 3.62 33.14 -36.68
N PRO A 387 2.74 34.06 -37.13
CA PRO A 387 1.74 34.77 -36.34
C PRO A 387 0.54 33.89 -35.96
N HIS A 388 0.05 34.03 -34.72
CA HIS A 388 -1.05 33.26 -34.14
C HIS A 388 -2.42 33.63 -34.76
N ARG A 389 -2.65 33.20 -36.00
CA ARG A 389 -3.87 33.52 -36.76
C ARG A 389 -5.08 32.76 -36.24
N ILE A 390 -6.24 33.40 -36.24
CA ILE A 390 -7.53 32.73 -35.98
C ILE A 390 -7.86 31.85 -37.18
N ILE A 391 -8.04 30.55 -36.92
CA ILE A 391 -8.42 29.54 -37.90
C ILE A 391 -9.95 29.40 -37.93
N TYR A 392 -10.57 29.43 -36.75
CA TYR A 392 -12.01 29.31 -36.58
C TYR A 392 -12.46 30.12 -35.36
N LYS A 393 -13.65 30.71 -35.44
CA LYS A 393 -14.30 31.37 -34.31
C LYS A 393 -15.78 31.01 -34.25
N SER A 394 -16.28 30.79 -33.05
CA SER A 394 -17.70 30.62 -32.73
C SER A 394 -18.03 31.60 -31.61
N ILE A 395 -18.96 32.53 -31.88
CA ILE A 395 -19.39 33.52 -30.89
C ILE A 395 -20.72 33.07 -30.30
N SER A 396 -20.76 33.02 -28.99
CA SER A 396 -21.92 32.54 -28.23
C SER A 396 -22.71 33.72 -27.67
N HIS A 397 -24.02 33.52 -27.49
CA HIS A 397 -24.87 34.50 -26.81
C HIS A 397 -24.55 34.52 -25.31
N LYS A 398 -24.06 35.66 -24.80
CA LYS A 398 -23.59 35.80 -23.41
C LYS A 398 -24.46 36.82 -22.65
N PRO A 399 -25.59 36.40 -22.03
CA PRO A 399 -26.57 37.31 -21.43
C PRO A 399 -26.15 37.87 -20.06
N LEU A 400 -25.23 37.20 -19.37
CA LEU A 400 -24.80 37.52 -18.01
C LEU A 400 -23.27 37.56 -17.92
N ARG A 401 -22.77 38.42 -17.04
CA ARG A 401 -21.36 38.49 -16.64
C ARG A 401 -21.26 38.57 -15.11
N LEU A 402 -20.19 37.99 -14.57
CA LEU A 402 -19.88 38.07 -13.15
C LEU A 402 -18.95 39.27 -12.92
N THR A 403 -19.33 40.19 -12.03
CA THR A 403 -18.53 41.39 -11.69
C THR A 403 -18.27 41.48 -10.19
N MET A 404 -17.28 42.30 -9.82
CA MET A 404 -17.00 42.59 -8.41
C MET A 404 -18.04 43.58 -7.87
N ALA A 405 -18.55 43.32 -6.68
CA ALA A 405 -19.40 44.24 -5.93
C ALA A 405 -18.67 44.79 -4.69
N GLU A 406 -19.29 45.74 -4.00
CA GLU A 406 -18.73 46.35 -2.79
C GLU A 406 -18.54 45.32 -1.66
N ARG A 407 -17.59 45.60 -0.76
CA ARG A 407 -17.31 44.83 0.47
C ARG A 407 -17.06 43.34 0.24
N GLY A 408 -16.38 43.00 -0.83
CA GLY A 408 -15.92 41.64 -1.10
C GLY A 408 -16.97 40.67 -1.61
N SER A 409 -18.11 41.17 -2.09
CA SER A 409 -19.15 40.36 -2.75
C SER A 409 -18.94 40.28 -4.26
N LEU A 410 -19.54 39.27 -4.90
CA LEU A 410 -19.65 39.16 -6.36
C LEU A 410 -21.11 39.42 -6.77
N LYS A 411 -21.31 39.90 -7.99
CA LYS A 411 -22.64 40.20 -8.50
C LYS A 411 -22.82 39.71 -9.93
N ASP A 412 -23.98 39.11 -10.18
CA ASP A 412 -24.48 38.89 -11.52
C ASP A 412 -25.01 40.16 -12.15
N GLU A 413 -24.46 40.46 -13.32
CA GLU A 413 -24.83 41.64 -14.08
C GLU A 413 -25.25 41.23 -15.49
N GLU A 414 -26.38 41.76 -15.95
CA GLU A 414 -26.80 41.57 -17.34
C GLU A 414 -25.82 42.26 -18.28
N VAL A 415 -25.38 41.53 -19.29
CA VAL A 415 -24.58 42.09 -20.38
C VAL A 415 -25.51 42.98 -21.23
N PRO A 416 -25.11 44.22 -21.59
CA PRO A 416 -25.85 45.07 -22.50
C PRO A 416 -26.22 44.34 -23.80
N GLN A 417 -27.44 44.54 -24.31
CA GLN A 417 -27.98 43.75 -25.45
C GLN A 417 -27.08 43.79 -26.69
N ASP A 418 -26.45 44.92 -26.95
CA ASP A 418 -25.50 45.18 -28.03
C ASP A 418 -24.17 44.43 -27.88
N MET A 419 -23.82 43.97 -26.66
CA MET A 419 -22.59 43.23 -26.37
C MET A 419 -22.77 41.71 -26.28
N ARG A 420 -24.01 41.20 -26.18
CA ARG A 420 -24.29 39.78 -25.91
C ARG A 420 -23.77 38.85 -27.00
N ASP A 421 -23.83 39.30 -28.25
CA ASP A 421 -23.43 38.55 -29.45
C ASP A 421 -22.09 39.01 -30.04
N LEU A 422 -21.36 39.86 -29.31
CA LEU A 422 -20.00 40.29 -29.67
C LEU A 422 -18.95 39.37 -29.05
N PRO A 423 -17.75 39.23 -29.68
CA PRO A 423 -16.63 38.54 -29.06
C PRO A 423 -16.19 39.29 -27.80
N SER A 424 -15.97 38.56 -26.70
CA SER A 424 -15.50 39.19 -25.46
C SER A 424 -14.04 39.64 -25.50
N VAL A 425 -13.26 39.19 -26.48
CA VAL A 425 -11.85 39.56 -26.64
C VAL A 425 -11.55 40.08 -28.03
N SER A 426 -10.60 41.02 -28.11
CA SER A 426 -10.13 41.57 -29.38
C SER A 426 -9.12 40.65 -30.08
N GLN A 427 -8.88 40.87 -31.38
CA GLN A 427 -7.89 40.12 -32.16
C GLN A 427 -6.48 40.23 -31.55
N SER A 428 -6.08 41.44 -31.13
CA SER A 428 -4.77 41.69 -30.52
C SER A 428 -4.63 41.00 -29.16
N GLU A 429 -5.70 40.95 -28.37
CA GLU A 429 -5.69 40.23 -27.09
C GLU A 429 -5.57 38.71 -27.31
N LEU A 430 -6.28 38.15 -28.29
CA LEU A 430 -6.17 36.72 -28.64
C LEU A 430 -4.74 36.34 -29.03
N GLU A 431 -4.06 37.20 -29.80
CA GLU A 431 -2.65 36.98 -30.19
C GLU A 431 -1.72 36.99 -28.97
N ILE A 432 -1.93 37.90 -28.02
CA ILE A 432 -1.16 37.97 -26.77
C ILE A 432 -1.42 36.74 -25.89
N ILE A 433 -2.69 36.34 -25.73
CA ILE A 433 -3.06 35.13 -24.97
C ILE A 433 -2.40 33.89 -25.58
N ALA A 434 -2.45 33.74 -26.91
CA ALA A 434 -1.80 32.65 -27.61
C ALA A 434 -0.28 32.67 -27.42
N GLN A 435 0.36 33.85 -27.47
CA GLN A 435 1.79 34.00 -27.24
C GLN A 435 2.20 33.55 -25.84
N TYR A 436 1.45 33.95 -24.81
CA TYR A 436 1.71 33.54 -23.42
C TYR A 436 1.48 32.05 -23.22
N ALA A 437 0.41 31.49 -23.81
CA ALA A 437 0.13 30.06 -23.74
C ALA A 437 1.25 29.22 -24.38
N MET A 438 1.75 29.63 -25.54
CA MET A 438 2.87 28.96 -26.22
C MET A 438 4.21 29.18 -25.49
N ALA A 439 4.39 30.28 -24.75
CA ALA A 439 5.55 30.46 -23.88
C ALA A 439 5.52 29.47 -22.70
N LEU A 440 4.36 29.30 -22.07
CA LEU A 440 4.17 28.34 -20.98
C LEU A 440 4.36 26.89 -21.45
N GLU A 441 3.79 26.49 -22.60
CA GLU A 441 4.01 25.15 -23.14
C GLU A 441 5.49 24.85 -23.42
N ARG A 442 6.21 25.80 -24.04
CA ARG A 442 7.65 25.66 -24.30
C ARG A 442 8.46 25.53 -23.02
N HIS A 443 8.07 26.27 -21.97
CA HIS A 443 8.77 26.26 -20.68
C HIS A 443 8.55 24.94 -19.93
N PHE A 444 7.31 24.46 -19.84
CA PHE A 444 6.96 23.25 -19.12
C PHE A 444 7.21 21.96 -19.92
N GLY A 445 7.33 22.05 -21.25
CA GLY A 445 7.67 20.93 -22.14
C GLY A 445 6.51 19.97 -22.43
N HIS A 446 5.28 20.33 -22.06
CA HIS A 446 4.07 19.55 -22.33
C HIS A 446 2.87 20.49 -22.49
N PRO A 447 1.77 20.03 -23.12
CA PRO A 447 0.54 20.82 -23.27
C PRO A 447 0.04 21.38 -21.93
N GLN A 448 -0.48 22.60 -21.97
CA GLN A 448 -1.01 23.37 -20.85
C GLN A 448 -2.52 23.65 -20.99
N ASP A 449 -3.17 23.70 -19.82
CA ASP A 449 -4.48 24.28 -19.53
C ASP A 449 -4.25 25.54 -18.68
N ILE A 450 -4.74 26.69 -19.16
CA ILE A 450 -4.35 28.02 -18.67
C ILE A 450 -5.59 28.86 -18.40
N GLU A 451 -5.70 29.42 -17.21
CA GLU A 451 -6.70 30.45 -16.89
C GLU A 451 -6.09 31.84 -17.12
N TRP A 452 -6.85 32.73 -17.74
CA TRP A 452 -6.39 34.08 -18.05
C TRP A 452 -7.50 35.13 -17.85
N ALA A 453 -7.09 36.37 -17.67
CA ALA A 453 -7.97 37.53 -17.58
C ALA A 453 -7.42 38.73 -18.34
N VAL A 454 -8.32 39.56 -18.85
CA VAL A 454 -8.05 40.85 -19.49
C VAL A 454 -8.69 41.92 -18.62
N ASP A 455 -7.90 42.88 -18.15
CA ASP A 455 -8.42 44.03 -17.41
C ASP A 455 -9.09 45.07 -18.31
N GLU A 456 -9.65 46.12 -17.71
CA GLU A 456 -10.31 47.21 -18.44
C GLU A 456 -9.37 47.98 -19.38
N ASP A 457 -8.06 47.97 -19.10
CA ASP A 457 -7.03 48.61 -19.92
C ASP A 457 -6.53 47.71 -21.08
N GLY A 458 -7.08 46.51 -21.21
CA GLY A 458 -6.72 45.54 -22.26
C GLY A 458 -5.45 44.74 -21.97
N LYS A 459 -4.94 44.77 -20.73
CA LYS A 459 -3.76 44.00 -20.34
C LYS A 459 -4.13 42.57 -19.95
N VAL A 460 -3.42 41.61 -20.56
CA VAL A 460 -3.61 40.17 -20.34
C VAL A 460 -2.78 39.70 -19.14
N TYR A 461 -3.40 38.94 -18.25
CA TYR A 461 -2.81 38.29 -17.09
C TYR A 461 -3.08 36.78 -17.10
N ILE A 462 -2.08 35.99 -16.68
CA ILE A 462 -2.22 34.55 -16.43
C ILE A 462 -2.59 34.34 -14.95
N LEU A 463 -3.68 33.64 -14.72
CA LEU A 463 -4.24 33.37 -13.39
C LEU A 463 -3.94 31.96 -12.88
N GLN A 464 -3.68 31.01 -13.78
CA GLN A 464 -3.27 29.64 -13.48
C GLN A 464 -2.66 28.98 -14.73
N SER A 465 -1.74 28.04 -14.55
CA SER A 465 -1.24 27.15 -15.60
C SER A 465 -1.02 25.76 -15.02
N ARG A 466 -1.51 24.74 -15.72
CA ARG A 466 -1.35 23.33 -15.32
C ARG A 466 -1.21 22.39 -16.53
N PRO A 467 -0.61 21.20 -16.36
CA PRO A 467 -0.49 20.22 -17.43
C PRO A 467 -1.85 19.81 -18.01
N LEU A 468 -2.02 19.91 -19.33
CA LEU A 468 -3.17 19.37 -20.05
C LEU A 468 -2.94 17.89 -20.35
N ARG A 469 -3.76 17.02 -19.76
CA ARG A 469 -3.73 15.57 -20.01
C ARG A 469 -4.44 15.23 -21.31
N ILE A 470 -3.68 14.67 -22.25
CA ILE A 470 -4.19 14.20 -23.54
C ILE A 470 -3.92 12.68 -23.63
N SER A 471 -4.91 11.91 -24.10
CA SER A 471 -4.74 10.47 -24.36
C SER A 471 -3.72 10.26 -25.48
N ALA A 472 -2.79 9.31 -25.32
CA ALA A 472 -1.76 9.02 -26.30
C ALA A 472 -2.38 8.49 -27.61
N ASP A 473 -2.06 9.14 -28.72
CA ASP A 473 -2.73 8.97 -30.03
C ASP A 473 -2.35 7.67 -30.80
N ALA A 474 -1.72 6.67 -30.18
CA ALA A 474 -1.04 5.60 -30.93
C ALA A 474 -1.99 4.58 -31.62
N HIS A 475 -3.25 4.44 -31.20
CA HIS A 475 -4.13 3.36 -31.71
C HIS A 475 -5.49 3.77 -32.25
N VAL A 476 -5.79 5.08 -32.38
CA VAL A 476 -7.11 5.57 -32.85
C VAL A 476 -7.30 5.35 -34.36
N ALA A 477 -6.22 5.39 -35.15
CA ALA A 477 -6.32 5.25 -36.61
C ALA A 477 -6.80 3.86 -37.07
N THR A 478 -6.66 2.82 -36.24
CA THR A 478 -7.03 1.43 -36.58
C THR A 478 -8.45 1.03 -36.13
N ARG A 479 -9.20 1.91 -35.46
CA ARG A 479 -10.51 1.60 -34.86
C ARG A 479 -11.70 2.25 -35.57
N ALA A 480 -11.48 3.34 -36.31
CA ALA A 480 -12.55 4.02 -37.04
C ALA A 480 -13.07 3.12 -38.17
N GLY A 481 -14.28 2.58 -38.02
CA GLY A 481 -15.00 1.85 -39.07
C GLY A 481 -15.13 0.34 -38.90
N LYS A 482 -14.74 -0.25 -37.75
CA LYS A 482 -15.15 -1.63 -37.42
C LYS A 482 -16.52 -1.59 -36.72
N ASP A 483 -17.56 -2.08 -37.38
CA ASP A 483 -18.83 -2.37 -36.72
C ASP A 483 -18.69 -3.69 -35.96
N PHE A 484 -18.74 -3.59 -34.63
CA PHE A 484 -18.85 -4.74 -33.76
C PHE A 484 -20.29 -5.25 -33.82
N SER A 485 -20.50 -6.57 -33.80
CA SER A 485 -21.81 -7.22 -33.93
C SER A 485 -22.72 -7.06 -32.70
N ALA A 486 -22.66 -5.92 -32.02
CA ALA A 486 -23.40 -5.63 -30.80
C ALA A 486 -24.38 -4.47 -31.02
N GLU A 487 -25.54 -4.53 -30.35
CA GLU A 487 -26.57 -3.50 -30.41
C GLU A 487 -26.03 -2.17 -29.84
N VAL A 488 -25.99 -1.14 -30.66
CA VAL A 488 -25.66 0.24 -30.23
C VAL A 488 -26.91 0.85 -29.61
N ILE A 489 -26.85 1.18 -28.33
CA ILE A 489 -27.94 1.83 -27.58
C ILE A 489 -28.01 3.31 -27.97
N LEU A 490 -26.85 3.99 -27.99
CA LEU A 490 -26.71 5.41 -28.31
C LEU A 490 -25.39 5.68 -29.03
N PHE A 491 -25.38 6.73 -29.85
CA PHE A 491 -24.19 7.22 -30.56
C PHE A 491 -24.15 8.75 -30.59
N GLY A 492 -22.96 9.34 -30.61
CA GLY A 492 -22.74 10.79 -30.67
C GLY A 492 -22.16 11.38 -29.39
N GLY A 493 -22.38 12.68 -29.18
CA GLY A 493 -21.78 13.43 -28.08
C GLY A 493 -20.31 13.77 -28.31
N GLU A 494 -19.60 14.07 -27.22
CA GLU A 494 -18.21 14.50 -27.23
C GLU A 494 -17.38 13.66 -26.25
N SER A 495 -16.17 13.29 -26.65
CA SER A 495 -15.27 12.50 -25.82
C SER A 495 -14.46 13.41 -24.90
N VAL A 496 -14.49 13.12 -23.59
CA VAL A 496 -13.65 13.80 -22.60
C VAL A 496 -12.29 13.11 -22.47
N PHE A 497 -12.34 11.79 -22.24
CA PHE A 497 -11.18 10.92 -22.19
C PHE A 497 -11.49 9.69 -23.04
N ARG A 498 -10.63 9.42 -24.03
CA ARG A 498 -10.79 8.33 -24.98
C ARG A 498 -10.40 6.99 -24.34
N GLY A 499 -11.22 5.98 -24.55
CA GLY A 499 -10.99 4.63 -24.06
C GLY A 499 -12.23 3.76 -24.19
N VAL A 500 -12.17 2.58 -23.59
CA VAL A 500 -13.30 1.65 -23.50
C VAL A 500 -13.48 1.24 -22.05
N GLY A 501 -14.72 1.28 -21.57
CA GLY A 501 -15.08 0.77 -20.24
C GLY A 501 -16.32 -0.11 -20.30
N TYR A 502 -16.40 -1.09 -19.41
CA TYR A 502 -17.53 -2.01 -19.29
C TYR A 502 -17.95 -2.16 -17.83
N GLY A 503 -19.26 -2.17 -17.61
CA GLY A 503 -19.86 -2.52 -16.33
C GLY A 503 -21.36 -2.26 -16.28
N PRO A 504 -21.98 -2.50 -15.11
CA PRO A 504 -23.39 -2.19 -14.89
C PRO A 504 -23.61 -0.67 -14.89
N ALA A 505 -24.57 -0.20 -15.68
CA ALA A 505 -24.99 1.19 -15.70
C ALA A 505 -25.57 1.59 -14.34
N TYR A 506 -25.14 2.73 -13.82
CA TYR A 506 -25.62 3.28 -12.56
C TYR A 506 -25.90 4.78 -12.73
N GLN A 507 -27.18 5.10 -12.75
CA GLN A 507 -27.72 6.45 -12.83
C GLN A 507 -27.61 7.13 -11.47
N VAL A 508 -27.03 8.32 -11.49
CA VAL A 508 -26.91 9.19 -10.32
C VAL A 508 -27.80 10.39 -10.54
N ASN A 509 -28.84 10.51 -9.71
CA ASN A 509 -29.76 11.63 -9.72
C ASN A 509 -29.59 12.52 -8.48
N THR A 510 -29.21 11.93 -7.34
CA THR A 510 -28.94 12.63 -6.08
C THR A 510 -27.57 12.26 -5.51
N GLU A 511 -27.09 13.04 -4.54
CA GLU A 511 -25.82 12.74 -3.84
C GLU A 511 -25.86 11.39 -3.11
N ASP A 512 -27.02 10.98 -2.58
CA ASP A 512 -27.20 9.68 -1.91
C ASP A 512 -26.90 8.50 -2.84
N ASP A 513 -27.14 8.64 -4.15
CA ASP A 513 -26.87 7.58 -5.11
C ASP A 513 -25.36 7.28 -5.22
N LEU A 514 -24.49 8.28 -4.98
CA LEU A 514 -23.04 8.12 -5.05
C LEU A 514 -22.49 7.18 -3.98
N ALA A 515 -23.17 7.12 -2.84
CA ALA A 515 -22.83 6.24 -1.72
C ALA A 515 -22.85 4.76 -2.10
N CYS A 516 -23.82 4.38 -2.92
CA CYS A 516 -24.10 3.00 -3.30
C CYS A 516 -23.52 2.65 -4.67
N PHE A 517 -22.64 3.49 -5.21
CA PHE A 517 -22.07 3.28 -6.54
C PHE A 517 -21.22 1.99 -6.58
N PRO A 518 -21.50 1.05 -7.51
CA PRO A 518 -20.82 -0.23 -7.57
C PRO A 518 -19.40 -0.09 -8.14
N LYS A 519 -18.45 -0.84 -7.57
CA LYS A 519 -17.09 -0.95 -8.13
C LYS A 519 -17.16 -1.56 -9.53
N GLY A 520 -16.58 -0.87 -10.51
CA GLY A 520 -16.62 -1.22 -11.93
C GLY A 520 -17.88 -0.73 -12.67
N GLY A 521 -18.79 0.00 -12.01
CA GLY A 521 -20.01 0.53 -12.64
C GLY A 521 -19.74 1.59 -13.70
N VAL A 522 -20.71 1.80 -14.59
CA VAL A 522 -20.70 2.89 -15.57
C VAL A 522 -21.59 4.02 -15.07
N LEU A 523 -21.00 5.19 -14.81
CA LEU A 523 -21.72 6.36 -14.31
C LEU A 523 -22.61 6.93 -15.42
N ILE A 524 -23.91 7.02 -15.18
CA ILE A 524 -24.88 7.69 -16.07
C ILE A 524 -25.46 8.90 -15.32
N ALA A 525 -25.43 10.08 -15.92
CA ALA A 525 -26.00 11.27 -15.28
C ALA A 525 -26.55 12.29 -16.28
N LYS A 526 -27.50 13.10 -15.80
CA LYS A 526 -28.12 14.15 -16.61
C LYS A 526 -27.21 15.36 -16.83
N GLN A 527 -26.48 15.77 -15.80
CA GLN A 527 -25.61 16.94 -15.85
C GLN A 527 -24.27 16.60 -15.20
N SER A 528 -23.20 17.19 -15.72
CA SER A 528 -21.88 17.05 -15.12
C SER A 528 -21.84 17.69 -13.74
N SER A 529 -21.42 16.94 -12.71
CA SER A 529 -21.20 17.45 -11.35
C SER A 529 -19.77 17.15 -10.88
N PRO A 530 -19.11 18.09 -10.17
CA PRO A 530 -17.86 17.82 -9.46
C PRO A 530 -17.95 16.69 -8.42
N GLU A 531 -19.13 16.49 -7.83
CA GLU A 531 -19.37 15.47 -6.77
C GLU A 531 -19.04 14.06 -7.23
N TYR A 532 -19.13 13.79 -8.54
CA TYR A 532 -18.84 12.49 -9.13
C TYR A 532 -17.38 12.05 -8.94
N ALA A 533 -16.48 12.95 -8.51
CA ALA A 533 -15.09 12.61 -8.17
C ALA A 533 -14.96 11.46 -7.17
N VAL A 534 -15.94 11.28 -6.28
CA VAL A 534 -15.92 10.21 -5.27
C VAL A 534 -16.05 8.82 -5.92
N VAL A 535 -16.77 8.74 -7.05
CA VAL A 535 -17.08 7.47 -7.73
C VAL A 535 -16.23 7.22 -8.97
N LEU A 536 -15.57 8.25 -9.54
CA LEU A 536 -14.70 8.09 -10.71
C LEU A 536 -13.58 7.03 -10.54
N PRO A 537 -12.91 6.88 -9.37
CA PRO A 537 -11.95 5.78 -9.16
C PRO A 537 -12.57 4.38 -9.26
N LEU A 538 -13.87 4.28 -8.95
CA LEU A 538 -14.64 3.04 -8.99
C LEU A 538 -15.24 2.79 -10.38
N ALA A 539 -15.48 3.85 -11.15
CA ALA A 539 -16.17 3.79 -12.43
C ALA A 539 -15.29 3.18 -13.54
N SER A 540 -15.90 2.34 -14.37
CA SER A 540 -15.28 1.80 -15.58
C SER A 540 -15.43 2.74 -16.78
N ALA A 541 -16.50 3.54 -16.82
CA ALA A 541 -16.76 4.61 -17.78
C ALA A 541 -17.79 5.60 -17.24
N ALA A 542 -18.00 6.73 -17.94
CA ALA A 542 -19.03 7.71 -17.63
C ALA A 542 -19.75 8.23 -18.88
N VAL A 543 -21.07 8.43 -18.79
CA VAL A 543 -21.94 8.99 -19.83
C VAL A 543 -22.80 10.11 -19.24
N ILE A 544 -22.64 11.33 -19.75
CA ILE A 544 -23.33 12.53 -19.23
C ILE A 544 -24.15 13.19 -20.33
N GLU A 545 -25.42 13.50 -20.08
CA GLU A 545 -26.28 14.13 -21.10
C GLU A 545 -25.91 15.59 -21.39
N LYS A 546 -25.51 16.36 -20.37
CA LYS A 546 -25.11 17.78 -20.51
C LYS A 546 -23.83 18.08 -19.75
N GLY A 547 -22.83 18.60 -20.44
CA GLY A 547 -21.57 19.01 -19.84
C GLY A 547 -20.67 19.77 -20.81
N SER A 548 -19.50 20.18 -20.31
CA SER A 548 -18.47 20.83 -21.12
C SER A 548 -17.20 19.99 -21.14
N VAL A 549 -16.59 19.80 -22.32
CA VAL A 549 -15.31 19.08 -22.49
C VAL A 549 -14.15 19.81 -21.82
N THR A 550 -14.31 21.10 -21.57
CA THR A 550 -13.34 21.96 -20.87
C THR A 550 -13.76 22.22 -19.43
N GLY A 551 -14.91 21.71 -19.02
CA GLY A 551 -15.47 21.94 -17.70
C GLY A 551 -14.81 21.14 -16.60
N HIS A 552 -15.26 21.41 -15.38
CA HIS A 552 -14.72 20.86 -14.16
C HIS A 552 -14.67 19.32 -14.10
N PHE A 553 -15.82 18.70 -14.32
CA PHE A 553 -15.96 17.24 -14.39
C PHE A 553 -15.07 16.63 -15.48
N ALA A 554 -14.93 17.30 -16.63
CA ALA A 554 -14.11 16.77 -17.71
C ALA A 554 -12.63 16.70 -17.34
N SER A 555 -12.14 17.65 -16.54
CA SER A 555 -10.80 17.60 -15.96
C SER A 555 -10.62 16.37 -15.05
N LEU A 556 -11.60 16.11 -14.16
CA LEU A 556 -11.57 14.97 -13.24
C LEU A 556 -11.64 13.63 -13.98
N ALA A 557 -12.50 13.49 -14.98
CA ALA A 557 -12.60 12.25 -15.76
C ALA A 557 -11.28 11.94 -16.50
N ARG A 558 -10.58 12.95 -17.02
CA ARG A 558 -9.23 12.78 -17.60
C ARG A 558 -8.19 12.43 -16.55
N GLU A 559 -8.29 13.01 -15.36
CA GLU A 559 -7.39 12.74 -14.23
C GLU A 559 -7.44 11.26 -13.83
N PHE A 560 -8.64 10.73 -13.59
CA PHE A 560 -8.86 9.32 -13.26
C PHE A 560 -8.77 8.39 -14.48
N ARG A 561 -8.56 8.94 -15.68
CA ARG A 561 -8.50 8.20 -16.95
C ARG A 561 -9.74 7.33 -17.16
N VAL A 562 -10.91 7.87 -16.82
CA VAL A 562 -12.20 7.20 -16.99
C VAL A 562 -12.71 7.52 -18.39
N PRO A 563 -12.90 6.51 -19.26
CA PRO A 563 -13.52 6.70 -20.56
C PRO A 563 -14.86 7.42 -20.42
N CYS A 564 -15.01 8.57 -21.08
CA CYS A 564 -16.16 9.43 -20.83
C CYS A 564 -16.71 10.08 -22.10
N ILE A 565 -18.04 9.96 -22.27
CA ILE A 565 -18.82 10.66 -23.29
C ILE A 565 -19.71 11.68 -22.57
N ILE A 566 -19.71 12.92 -23.03
CA ILE A 566 -20.62 13.97 -22.56
C ILE A 566 -21.46 14.49 -23.73
N ASN A 567 -22.50 15.27 -23.46
CA ASN A 567 -23.40 15.81 -24.48
C ASN A 567 -24.10 14.70 -25.30
N LEU A 568 -24.33 13.54 -24.68
CA LEU A 568 -25.08 12.43 -25.27
C LEU A 568 -26.52 12.45 -24.75
N GLU A 569 -27.37 13.19 -25.45
CA GLU A 569 -28.77 13.38 -25.04
C GLU A 569 -29.55 12.07 -24.93
N ALA A 570 -30.51 12.02 -24.00
CA ALA A 570 -31.37 10.87 -23.71
C ALA A 570 -30.67 9.62 -23.11
N ALA A 571 -29.40 9.72 -22.69
CA ALA A 571 -28.68 8.65 -22.01
C ALA A 571 -29.41 8.10 -20.77
N THR A 572 -29.93 8.96 -19.91
CA THR A 572 -30.66 8.57 -18.68
C THR A 572 -31.97 7.85 -18.99
N LYS A 573 -32.58 8.12 -20.15
CA LYS A 573 -33.81 7.44 -20.58
C LYS A 573 -33.54 6.11 -21.27
N ALA A 574 -32.47 6.03 -22.07
CA ALA A 574 -32.16 4.84 -22.86
C ALA A 574 -31.44 3.74 -22.06
N ILE A 575 -30.70 4.11 -21.01
CA ILE A 575 -29.83 3.20 -20.25
C ILE A 575 -30.32 3.11 -18.79
N PRO A 576 -31.17 2.15 -18.42
CA PRO A 576 -31.66 1.98 -17.05
C PRO A 576 -30.59 1.39 -16.10
N ASN A 577 -30.79 1.57 -14.79
CA ASN A 577 -29.92 1.03 -13.75
C ASN A 577 -29.73 -0.48 -13.84
N GLY A 578 -28.49 -0.93 -13.61
CA GLY A 578 -28.08 -2.34 -13.63
C GLY A 578 -27.86 -2.91 -15.03
N MET A 579 -28.09 -2.15 -16.10
CA MET A 579 -27.88 -2.64 -17.46
C MET A 579 -26.38 -2.78 -17.74
N ASP A 580 -25.93 -3.98 -18.11
CA ASP A 580 -24.58 -4.18 -18.59
C ASP A 580 -24.36 -3.44 -19.92
N ILE A 581 -23.39 -2.54 -19.94
CA ILE A 581 -23.04 -1.74 -21.13
C ILE A 581 -21.53 -1.65 -21.32
N THR A 582 -21.13 -1.52 -22.58
CA THR A 582 -19.77 -1.16 -22.98
C THR A 582 -19.79 0.24 -23.57
N VAL A 583 -19.01 1.16 -23.01
CA VAL A 583 -18.86 2.53 -23.49
C VAL A 583 -17.55 2.64 -24.27
N ASP A 584 -17.64 2.93 -25.56
CA ASP A 584 -16.50 3.30 -26.40
C ASP A 584 -16.52 4.81 -26.60
N SER A 585 -15.79 5.52 -25.74
CA SER A 585 -15.66 6.98 -25.84
C SER A 585 -14.76 7.42 -27.00
N THR A 586 -14.09 6.49 -27.69
CA THR A 586 -13.30 6.78 -28.88
C THR A 586 -14.18 6.83 -30.12
N ALA A 587 -15.07 5.85 -30.27
CA ALA A 587 -16.04 5.79 -31.37
C ALA A 587 -17.34 6.55 -31.07
N LEU A 588 -17.49 7.10 -29.86
CA LEU A 588 -18.69 7.80 -29.40
C LEU A 588 -19.94 6.91 -29.47
N LYS A 589 -19.80 5.65 -29.08
CA LYS A 589 -20.87 4.64 -29.10
C LYS A 589 -21.02 3.98 -27.74
N VAL A 590 -22.25 3.74 -27.33
CA VAL A 590 -22.60 2.92 -26.16
C VAL A 590 -23.29 1.66 -26.64
N TYR A 591 -22.75 0.50 -26.26
CA TYR A 591 -23.26 -0.80 -26.68
C TYR A 591 -23.93 -1.53 -25.52
N ARG A 592 -24.91 -2.36 -25.85
CA ARG A 592 -25.52 -3.31 -24.91
C ARG A 592 -24.57 -4.49 -24.67
N GLY A 593 -24.36 -4.83 -23.40
CA GLY A 593 -23.56 -5.98 -22.97
C GLY A 593 -22.05 -5.74 -22.98
N LYS A 594 -21.30 -6.81 -22.66
CA LYS A 594 -19.83 -6.83 -22.64
C LYS A 594 -19.27 -7.14 -24.02
N ILE A 595 -18.39 -6.28 -24.55
CA ILE A 595 -17.68 -6.53 -25.82
C ILE A 595 -16.20 -6.79 -25.54
N GLU A 596 -15.82 -8.06 -25.45
CA GLU A 596 -14.44 -8.49 -25.14
C GLU A 596 -13.41 -7.96 -26.16
N GLU A 597 -13.79 -7.88 -27.44
CA GLU A 597 -12.90 -7.38 -28.50
C GLU A 597 -12.52 -5.91 -28.26
N LEU A 598 -13.48 -5.06 -27.87
CA LEU A 598 -13.23 -3.65 -27.54
C LEU A 598 -12.41 -3.50 -26.26
N LEU A 599 -12.66 -4.35 -25.26
CA LEU A 599 -11.93 -4.33 -23.97
C LEU A 599 -10.48 -4.79 -24.14
N SER A 600 -10.22 -5.78 -25.00
CA SER A 600 -8.86 -6.25 -25.32
C SER A 600 -8.02 -5.20 -26.04
N LEU A 601 -8.67 -4.20 -26.65
CA LEU A 601 -8.04 -3.07 -27.31
C LEU A 601 -7.84 -1.87 -26.35
N ALA A 602 -8.35 -1.89 -25.11
CA ALA A 602 -8.13 -0.81 -24.16
C ALA A 602 -6.63 -0.75 -23.77
N GLU A 603 -6.03 0.45 -23.77
CA GLU A 603 -4.62 0.60 -23.36
C GLU A 603 -4.43 0.16 -21.90
N ASP A 604 -3.34 -0.56 -21.63
CA ASP A 604 -2.88 -0.81 -20.26
C ASP A 604 -2.70 0.54 -19.54
N LYS A 605 -3.40 0.72 -18.43
CA LYS A 605 -3.28 1.88 -17.55
C LYS A 605 -1.81 1.99 -17.10
N LYS A 606 -0.99 2.81 -17.77
CA LYS A 606 0.32 3.20 -17.22
C LYS A 606 0.09 3.93 -15.90
N GLY A 607 0.78 3.53 -14.84
CA GLY A 607 0.63 4.11 -13.51
C GLY A 607 0.70 5.64 -13.44
N ILE A 608 -0.10 6.21 -12.54
CA ILE A 608 -0.27 7.63 -12.23
C ILE A 608 0.96 8.21 -11.49
N MET A 609 1.80 7.39 -10.86
CA MET A 609 2.88 7.86 -9.98
C MET A 609 4.27 7.95 -10.64
N PHE A 610 4.45 7.44 -11.86
CA PHE A 610 5.77 7.38 -12.49
C PHE A 610 6.39 8.78 -12.64
N ASN A 611 7.68 8.91 -12.32
CA ASN A 611 8.47 10.15 -12.36
C ASN A 611 8.12 11.23 -11.32
N THR A 612 7.29 10.93 -10.31
CA THR A 612 7.11 11.84 -9.17
C THR A 612 8.28 11.72 -8.17
N PRO A 613 8.67 12.79 -7.46
CA PRO A 613 9.70 12.72 -6.42
C PRO A 613 9.39 11.68 -5.34
N VAL A 614 8.11 11.56 -4.95
CA VAL A 614 7.64 10.58 -3.96
C VAL A 614 7.81 9.15 -4.47
N TYR A 615 7.47 8.89 -5.73
CA TYR A 615 7.67 7.58 -6.36
C TYR A 615 9.16 7.23 -6.47
N GLU A 616 10.00 8.17 -6.90
CA GLU A 616 11.45 7.94 -6.97
C GLU A 616 12.06 7.70 -5.58
N THR A 617 11.55 8.34 -4.54
CA THR A 617 11.94 8.04 -3.16
C THR A 617 11.48 6.65 -2.72
N LEU A 618 10.22 6.26 -3.00
CA LEU A 618 9.75 4.89 -2.74
C LEU A 618 10.64 3.87 -3.46
N LYS A 619 10.99 4.13 -4.71
CA LYS A 619 11.84 3.27 -5.56
C LYS A 619 13.27 3.19 -5.07
N LYS A 620 13.82 4.23 -4.44
CA LYS A 620 15.14 4.19 -3.79
C LYS A 620 15.07 3.36 -2.52
N VAL A 621 14.16 3.72 -1.61
CA VAL A 621 13.99 3.03 -0.31
C VAL A 621 13.65 1.55 -0.50
N SER A 622 12.84 1.22 -1.51
CA SER A 622 12.45 -0.17 -1.79
C SER A 622 13.62 -1.08 -2.14
N ARG A 623 14.74 -0.55 -2.67
CA ARG A 623 15.98 -1.32 -2.93
C ARG A 623 16.61 -1.86 -1.66
N HIS A 624 16.31 -1.26 -0.51
CA HIS A 624 16.77 -1.70 0.81
C HIS A 624 15.78 -2.65 1.50
N ILE A 625 14.57 -2.81 0.94
CA ILE A 625 13.49 -3.60 1.55
C ILE A 625 13.22 -4.86 0.75
N ILE A 626 12.87 -4.73 -0.54
CA ILE A 626 12.25 -5.78 -1.37
C ILE A 626 13.21 -6.85 -1.88
N PRO A 627 14.40 -6.52 -2.46
CA PRO A 627 15.19 -7.51 -3.17
C PRO A 627 15.60 -8.68 -2.29
N LEU A 628 15.35 -9.91 -2.75
CA LEU A 628 15.77 -11.15 -2.09
C LEU A 628 17.04 -11.69 -2.75
N ASN A 629 18.18 -11.50 -2.09
CA ASN A 629 19.49 -11.96 -2.54
C ASN A 629 19.87 -13.30 -1.88
N LEU A 630 19.39 -13.57 -0.66
CA LEU A 630 19.67 -14.80 0.10
C LEU A 630 18.70 -15.94 -0.24
N ILE A 631 18.79 -16.47 -1.46
CA ILE A 631 17.85 -17.48 -1.96
C ILE A 631 18.17 -18.90 -1.46
N ASP A 632 19.45 -19.31 -1.52
CA ASP A 632 19.90 -20.66 -1.18
C ASP A 632 20.52 -20.72 0.24
N PRO A 633 19.89 -21.40 1.21
CA PRO A 633 20.41 -21.60 2.57
C PRO A 633 21.76 -22.32 2.66
N LYS A 634 22.15 -23.09 1.63
CA LYS A 634 23.41 -23.83 1.62
C LYS A 634 24.55 -23.06 0.97
N SER A 635 24.26 -21.92 0.36
CA SER A 635 25.27 -21.07 -0.22
C SER A 635 26.21 -20.55 0.87
N TYR A 636 27.50 -20.46 0.55
CA TYR A 636 28.49 -19.82 1.43
C TYR A 636 28.10 -18.36 1.77
N ASN A 637 27.34 -17.71 0.89
CA ASN A 637 26.84 -16.35 1.11
C ASN A 637 25.64 -16.27 2.06
N PHE A 638 25.05 -17.39 2.50
CA PHE A 638 23.97 -17.43 3.49
C PHE A 638 24.49 -17.19 4.91
N SER A 639 25.03 -16.00 5.12
CA SER A 639 25.61 -15.55 6.38
C SER A 639 25.13 -14.14 6.72
N PRO A 640 25.32 -13.67 7.97
CA PRO A 640 25.02 -12.29 8.35
C PRO A 640 25.70 -11.23 7.47
N HIS A 641 26.83 -11.56 6.82
CA HIS A 641 27.53 -10.67 5.89
C HIS A 641 26.83 -10.53 4.54
N GLY A 642 26.05 -11.54 4.12
CA GLY A 642 25.30 -11.53 2.87
C GLY A 642 23.99 -10.74 2.91
N ILE A 643 23.56 -10.30 4.09
CA ILE A 643 22.31 -9.55 4.29
C ILE A 643 22.49 -8.12 3.76
N LYS A 644 21.72 -7.75 2.73
CA LYS A 644 21.72 -6.40 2.14
C LYS A 644 20.40 -5.67 2.31
N THR A 645 19.30 -6.41 2.43
CA THR A 645 17.94 -5.87 2.50
C THR A 645 17.17 -6.40 3.71
N ILE A 646 16.03 -5.78 4.02
CA ILE A 646 15.11 -6.29 5.05
C ILE A 646 14.57 -7.68 4.66
N HIS A 647 14.32 -7.95 3.37
CA HIS A 647 13.90 -9.28 2.91
C HIS A 647 15.00 -10.35 3.09
N ASP A 648 16.27 -10.00 2.88
CA ASP A 648 17.40 -10.90 3.19
C ASP A 648 17.45 -11.24 4.68
N LEU A 649 17.29 -10.21 5.54
CA LEU A 649 17.24 -10.38 6.99
C LEU A 649 16.07 -11.29 7.39
N MET A 650 14.88 -11.05 6.84
CA MET A 650 13.69 -11.88 7.04
C MET A 650 13.99 -13.34 6.71
N ARG A 651 14.56 -13.60 5.53
CA ARG A 651 14.86 -14.95 5.05
C ARG A 651 15.90 -15.67 5.91
N PHE A 652 16.97 -14.96 6.30
CA PHE A 652 18.03 -15.49 7.15
C PHE A 652 17.52 -15.82 8.55
N VAL A 653 16.81 -14.88 9.18
CA VAL A 653 16.26 -15.04 10.53
C VAL A 653 15.22 -16.15 10.56
N HIS A 654 14.36 -16.23 9.54
CA HIS A 654 13.43 -17.33 9.37
C HIS A 654 14.18 -18.66 9.33
N GLU A 655 15.17 -18.86 8.45
CA GLU A 655 15.91 -20.13 8.38
C GLU A 655 16.59 -20.51 9.71
N LYS A 656 17.32 -19.57 10.34
CA LYS A 656 18.04 -19.82 11.59
C LYS A 656 17.12 -20.09 12.77
N SER A 657 15.92 -19.51 12.79
CA SER A 657 14.95 -19.80 13.85
C SER A 657 14.52 -21.27 13.87
N TYR A 658 14.41 -21.92 12.71
CA TYR A 658 14.07 -23.34 12.62
C TYR A 658 15.23 -24.22 13.07
N GLU A 659 16.47 -23.88 12.67
CA GLU A 659 17.66 -24.60 13.14
C GLU A 659 17.77 -24.58 14.67
N GLU A 660 17.49 -23.44 15.32
CA GLU A 660 17.55 -23.32 16.77
C GLU A 660 16.40 -24.05 17.49
N MET A 661 15.22 -24.11 16.88
CA MET A 661 14.10 -24.91 17.39
C MET A 661 14.39 -26.42 17.29
N PHE A 662 15.06 -26.85 16.23
CA PHE A 662 15.49 -28.25 16.06
C PHE A 662 16.49 -28.66 17.15
N LYS A 663 17.55 -27.86 17.38
CA LYS A 663 18.54 -28.10 18.44
C LYS A 663 17.94 -28.14 19.84
N LEU A 664 16.87 -27.37 20.09
CA LEU A 664 16.18 -27.40 21.38
C LEU A 664 15.52 -28.75 21.63
N SER A 665 14.87 -29.33 20.61
CA SER A 665 14.20 -30.62 20.76
C SER A 665 15.16 -31.74 21.16
N ASP A 666 16.35 -31.78 20.54
CA ASP A 666 17.40 -32.74 20.88
C ASP A 666 17.76 -32.69 22.36
N ASN A 667 17.86 -31.50 22.94
CA ASN A 667 18.21 -31.32 24.35
C ASN A 667 17.06 -31.74 25.29
N VAL A 668 15.80 -31.50 24.93
CA VAL A 668 14.63 -31.87 25.77
C VAL A 668 14.46 -33.38 25.86
N SER A 669 14.75 -34.11 24.77
CA SER A 669 14.68 -35.58 24.74
C SER A 669 15.60 -36.26 25.78
N GLN A 670 16.63 -35.55 26.27
CA GLN A 670 17.59 -36.08 27.24
C GLN A 670 17.17 -35.92 28.70
N VAL A 671 16.19 -35.05 29.04
CA VAL A 671 15.93 -34.62 30.43
C VAL A 671 14.69 -35.25 31.10
N GLY A 672 13.82 -35.95 30.36
CA GLY A 672 12.94 -37.05 30.83
C GLY A 672 11.87 -36.86 31.94
N GLU A 673 11.88 -35.81 32.75
CA GLU A 673 11.08 -35.76 34.01
C GLU A 673 9.61 -35.33 33.87
N TYR A 674 9.17 -34.77 32.73
CA TYR A 674 7.86 -34.10 32.58
C TYR A 674 6.94 -34.69 31.49
N ALA A 675 7.10 -35.97 31.15
CA ALA A 675 6.44 -36.57 30.00
C ALA A 675 5.36 -37.62 30.35
N TYR A 676 4.24 -37.62 29.61
CA TYR A 676 3.17 -38.60 29.71
C TYR A 676 3.42 -39.81 28.81
N LYS A 677 3.38 -41.03 29.34
CA LYS A 677 3.58 -42.24 28.52
C LYS A 677 2.34 -42.56 27.68
N LEU A 678 2.48 -42.63 26.36
CA LEU A 678 1.40 -43.05 25.47
C LEU A 678 1.17 -44.56 25.59
N LYS A 679 -0.07 -44.94 25.87
CA LYS A 679 -0.56 -46.32 25.83
C LYS A 679 -1.23 -46.56 24.47
N ALA A 680 -0.42 -47.01 23.52
CA ALA A 680 -0.87 -47.47 22.20
C ALA A 680 -0.11 -48.75 21.84
N GLN A 681 -0.67 -49.55 20.93
CA GLN A 681 0.04 -50.70 20.35
C GLN A 681 1.05 -50.20 19.30
N LEU A 682 2.06 -49.47 19.76
CA LEU A 682 3.18 -49.00 18.95
C LEU A 682 4.44 -49.80 19.30
N PRO A 683 5.40 -49.94 18.38
CA PRO A 683 6.65 -50.63 18.65
C PRO A 683 7.71 -49.72 19.30
N ILE A 684 7.31 -48.52 19.73
CA ILE A 684 8.14 -47.52 20.38
C ILE A 684 7.58 -47.13 21.74
N ASP A 685 8.46 -46.82 22.71
CA ASP A 685 8.06 -46.30 24.01
C ASP A 685 7.92 -44.77 23.97
N LEU A 686 6.77 -44.28 23.49
CA LEU A 686 6.53 -42.86 23.24
C LEU A 686 6.06 -42.10 24.49
N HIS A 687 6.78 -41.02 24.80
CA HIS A 687 6.51 -40.10 25.90
C HIS A 687 6.12 -38.72 25.36
N ILE A 688 4.96 -38.21 25.74
CA ILE A 688 4.37 -36.98 25.23
C ILE A 688 4.60 -35.83 26.22
N ILE A 689 5.11 -34.70 25.74
CA ILE A 689 5.23 -33.45 26.50
C ILE A 689 4.26 -32.44 25.88
N ASP A 690 3.19 -32.10 26.61
CA ASP A 690 2.25 -31.07 26.18
C ASP A 690 2.77 -29.68 26.58
N ILE A 691 2.92 -28.81 25.58
CA ILE A 691 3.41 -27.44 25.72
C ILE A 691 2.31 -26.41 25.43
N GLY A 692 1.11 -26.83 25.01
CA GLY A 692 0.00 -25.93 24.73
C GLY A 692 -1.19 -26.61 24.04
N ASN A 693 -2.18 -27.02 24.83
CA ASN A 693 -3.46 -27.58 24.37
C ASN A 693 -3.32 -28.77 23.39
N GLY A 694 -2.21 -29.50 23.43
CA GLY A 694 -1.99 -30.69 22.59
C GLY A 694 -2.74 -31.93 23.08
N LEU A 695 -3.12 -31.96 24.35
CA LEU A 695 -3.92 -33.01 24.99
C LEU A 695 -5.27 -32.47 25.48
N VAL A 696 -6.25 -33.38 25.59
CA VAL A 696 -7.54 -33.09 26.24
C VAL A 696 -7.35 -33.12 27.75
N THR A 697 -7.49 -31.97 28.43
CA THR A 697 -7.15 -31.79 29.86
C THR A 697 -8.13 -32.46 30.84
N GLN A 698 -9.32 -32.86 30.40
CA GLN A 698 -10.29 -33.58 31.23
C GLN A 698 -10.00 -35.10 31.21
N ASN A 699 -9.91 -35.72 32.40
CA ASN A 699 -9.75 -37.18 32.61
C ASN A 699 -8.38 -37.84 32.32
N ILE A 700 -7.27 -37.10 32.36
CA ILE A 700 -5.92 -37.73 32.30
C ILE A 700 -5.49 -38.16 33.71
N SER A 701 -5.51 -39.47 33.97
CA SER A 701 -5.02 -40.07 35.23
C SER A 701 -3.55 -40.51 35.12
N LYS A 702 -2.74 -40.17 36.14
CA LYS A 702 -1.40 -40.73 36.45
C LYS A 702 -0.52 -40.99 35.21
N SER A 703 0.11 -39.93 34.69
CA SER A 703 1.25 -39.99 33.75
C SER A 703 1.08 -40.90 32.50
N LYS A 704 -0.16 -41.28 32.15
CA LYS A 704 -0.50 -42.13 31.02
C LYS A 704 -1.55 -41.45 30.13
N VAL A 705 -1.33 -41.50 28.82
CA VAL A 705 -2.19 -40.90 27.79
C VAL A 705 -2.58 -41.98 26.79
N PHE A 706 -3.78 -41.89 26.20
CA PHE A 706 -4.25 -42.80 25.15
C PHE A 706 -4.46 -42.02 23.86
N MET A 707 -4.56 -42.70 22.72
CA MET A 707 -4.75 -42.05 21.40
C MET A 707 -5.94 -41.07 21.37
N GLN A 708 -7.04 -41.39 22.06
CA GLN A 708 -8.24 -40.54 22.13
C GLN A 708 -8.03 -39.22 22.89
N HIS A 709 -6.98 -39.12 23.72
CA HIS A 709 -6.67 -37.92 24.49
C HIS A 709 -5.76 -36.94 23.71
N ILE A 710 -5.28 -37.33 22.52
CA ILE A 710 -4.41 -36.49 21.68
C ILE A 710 -5.30 -35.55 20.84
N ARG A 711 -5.17 -34.24 21.08
CA ARG A 711 -5.80 -33.17 20.29
C ARG A 711 -4.92 -32.71 19.13
N CYS A 712 -3.60 -32.83 19.27
CA CYS A 712 -2.62 -32.51 18.23
C CYS A 712 -2.87 -33.32 16.95
N GLU A 713 -3.43 -32.68 15.92
CA GLU A 713 -3.75 -33.33 14.64
C GLU A 713 -2.49 -33.89 13.94
N PRO A 714 -1.35 -33.18 13.87
CA PRO A 714 -0.12 -33.73 13.29
C PRO A 714 0.35 -35.04 13.93
N LEU A 715 0.31 -35.12 15.27
CA LEU A 715 0.70 -36.33 15.98
C LEU A 715 -0.28 -37.48 15.72
N LYS A 716 -1.57 -37.19 15.66
CA LYS A 716 -2.59 -38.20 15.39
C LYS A 716 -2.37 -38.86 14.03
N GLU A 717 -2.15 -38.07 12.99
CA GLU A 717 -1.93 -38.56 11.62
C GLU A 717 -0.64 -39.35 11.46
N LEU A 718 0.45 -38.90 12.09
CA LEU A 718 1.71 -39.64 12.13
C LEU A 718 1.51 -41.04 12.74
N LEU A 719 0.86 -41.11 13.90
CA LEU A 719 0.64 -42.37 14.63
C LEU A 719 -0.32 -43.30 13.90
N LEU A 720 -1.31 -42.77 13.17
CA LEU A 720 -2.17 -43.57 12.28
C LEU A 720 -1.35 -44.24 11.18
N GLY A 721 -0.45 -43.50 10.53
CA GLY A 721 0.44 -44.05 9.50
C GLY A 721 1.34 -45.17 10.03
N MET A 722 1.89 -45.01 11.24
CA MET A 722 2.70 -46.06 11.89
C MET A 722 1.88 -47.34 12.17
N ASN A 723 0.63 -47.19 12.61
CA ASN A 723 -0.24 -48.35 12.86
C ASN A 723 -0.64 -49.08 11.56
N GLU A 724 -0.97 -48.33 10.49
CA GLU A 724 -1.34 -48.90 9.18
C GLU A 724 -0.23 -49.79 8.59
N GLU A 725 1.04 -49.36 8.67
CA GLU A 725 2.18 -50.18 8.23
C GLU A 725 2.37 -51.42 9.14
N ARG A 726 2.21 -51.24 10.45
CA ARG A 726 2.40 -52.35 11.41
C ARG A 726 1.39 -53.48 11.20
N GLU A 727 0.12 -53.16 10.98
CA GLU A 727 -0.92 -54.18 10.73
C GLU A 727 -0.61 -55.01 9.48
N ARG A 728 -0.01 -54.37 8.46
CA ARG A 728 0.45 -55.03 7.23
C ARG A 728 1.67 -55.95 7.45
N LEU A 729 2.60 -55.56 8.32
CA LEU A 729 3.83 -56.30 8.60
C LEU A 729 3.63 -57.62 9.38
N GLN A 730 2.40 -57.99 9.76
CA GLN A 730 2.09 -59.24 10.49
C GLN A 730 2.10 -60.52 9.60
N GLY A 731 2.51 -60.45 8.33
CA GLY A 731 2.71 -61.63 7.45
C GLY A 731 4.15 -62.21 7.50
N PRO A 732 4.36 -63.52 7.22
CA PRO A 732 5.69 -64.14 7.25
C PRO A 732 6.59 -63.63 6.11
N ARG A 733 7.80 -63.12 6.43
CA ARG A 733 8.83 -62.72 5.46
C ARG A 733 9.93 -63.79 5.32
N PRO A 734 10.50 -64.01 4.12
CA PRO A 734 11.69 -64.85 3.95
C PRO A 734 12.91 -64.19 4.60
N VAL A 735 13.59 -64.92 5.48
CA VAL A 735 14.77 -64.46 6.21
C VAL A 735 15.98 -64.58 5.29
N ASN A 736 16.57 -63.46 4.88
CA ASN A 736 17.86 -63.46 4.18
C ASN A 736 18.99 -63.59 5.21
N PHE A 737 19.39 -64.83 5.50
CA PHE A 737 20.39 -65.18 6.52
C PHE A 737 21.74 -64.48 6.33
N LYS A 738 22.11 -64.12 5.10
CA LYS A 738 23.40 -63.48 4.79
C LYS A 738 23.44 -62.02 5.24
N GLY A 739 22.35 -61.28 5.04
CA GLY A 739 22.19 -59.91 5.54
C GLY A 739 22.06 -59.83 7.07
N PHE A 740 21.45 -60.85 7.69
CA PHE A 740 21.31 -60.97 9.15
C PHE A 740 22.64 -61.27 9.85
N LEU A 741 23.44 -62.21 9.34
CA LEU A 741 24.75 -62.55 9.92
C LEU A 741 25.72 -61.36 9.89
N SER A 742 25.72 -60.55 8.83
CA SER A 742 26.66 -59.42 8.71
C SER A 742 26.43 -58.36 9.78
N VAL A 743 25.16 -58.03 10.09
CA VAL A 743 24.77 -57.09 11.14
C VAL A 743 25.19 -57.60 12.54
N LEU A 744 25.09 -58.91 12.78
CA LEU A 744 25.55 -59.53 14.03
C LEU A 744 27.08 -59.50 14.19
N THR A 745 27.85 -59.76 13.13
CA THR A 745 29.32 -59.67 13.17
C THR A 745 29.81 -58.25 13.46
N GLU A 746 29.15 -57.24 12.90
CA GLU A 746 29.54 -55.83 13.09
C GLU A 746 29.24 -55.33 14.51
N GLN A 747 28.16 -55.84 15.12
CA GLN A 747 27.86 -55.66 16.55
C GLN A 747 28.91 -56.30 17.47
N ALA A 748 29.47 -57.45 17.10
CA ALA A 748 30.48 -58.14 17.89
C ALA A 748 31.87 -57.49 17.83
N LEU A 749 32.15 -56.69 16.79
CA LEU A 749 33.44 -56.05 16.53
C LEU A 749 33.53 -54.58 17.01
N SER A 750 32.45 -54.02 17.53
CA SER A 750 32.41 -52.64 18.03
C SER A 750 33.01 -52.54 19.46
N PRO A 751 33.94 -51.61 19.75
CA PRO A 751 34.68 -51.58 21.03
C PRO A 751 33.79 -51.24 22.25
N PRO A 752 34.10 -51.74 23.48
CA PRO A 752 33.19 -51.68 24.63
C PRO A 752 33.09 -50.32 25.36
N ASN A 753 33.66 -49.25 24.81
CA ASN A 753 33.75 -47.95 25.48
C ASN A 753 32.90 -46.88 24.78
N LEU A 754 31.60 -46.99 24.98
CA LEU A 754 30.62 -45.91 25.05
C LEU A 754 29.45 -46.53 25.81
N ASN A 755 28.83 -45.79 26.72
CA ASN A 755 27.58 -46.22 27.36
C ASN A 755 26.52 -46.44 26.28
N VAL A 756 26.50 -47.63 25.66
CA VAL A 756 25.40 -48.12 24.85
C VAL A 756 24.36 -48.53 25.87
N GLU A 757 23.58 -47.54 26.32
CA GLU A 757 22.33 -47.81 27.00
C GLU A 757 21.53 -48.83 26.17
N ARG A 758 21.04 -49.84 26.87
CA ARG A 758 20.39 -51.03 26.33
C ARG A 758 19.20 -50.63 25.46
N PHE A 759 18.89 -51.44 24.44
CA PHE A 759 17.64 -51.46 23.67
C PHE A 759 16.43 -50.89 24.46
N GLY A 760 15.92 -49.71 24.08
CA GLY A 760 14.71 -49.12 24.69
C GLY A 760 14.75 -47.66 25.12
N ASP A 761 15.69 -46.84 24.63
CA ASP A 761 15.69 -45.40 24.91
C ASP A 761 14.37 -44.74 24.45
N LYS A 762 13.73 -44.05 25.37
CA LYS A 762 12.40 -43.45 25.23
C LYS A 762 12.31 -42.57 23.99
N SER A 763 11.26 -42.75 23.19
CA SER A 763 10.89 -41.81 22.13
C SER A 763 10.07 -40.66 22.74
N TYR A 764 10.19 -39.45 22.22
CA TYR A 764 9.48 -38.28 22.76
C TYR A 764 8.66 -37.57 21.68
N ALA A 765 7.48 -37.08 22.05
CA ALA A 765 6.67 -36.18 21.23
C ALA A 765 6.34 -34.92 22.02
N ILE A 766 6.84 -33.77 21.60
CA ILE A 766 6.50 -32.46 22.14
C ILE A 766 5.37 -31.89 21.28
N ILE A 767 4.21 -31.59 21.89
CA ILE A 767 3.01 -31.23 21.12
C ILE A 767 2.29 -29.99 21.63
N SER A 768 1.70 -29.26 20.68
CA SER A 768 0.63 -28.31 20.90
C SER A 768 -0.59 -28.69 20.04
N ASP A 769 -1.67 -27.92 20.11
CA ASP A 769 -2.81 -28.01 19.20
C ASP A 769 -2.44 -28.07 17.70
N LYS A 770 -1.43 -27.29 17.27
CA LYS A 770 -1.01 -27.13 15.85
C LYS A 770 0.45 -27.50 15.57
N TYR A 771 1.23 -27.83 16.59
CA TYR A 771 2.66 -28.11 16.47
C TYR A 771 2.99 -29.50 16.99
N MET A 772 3.90 -30.19 16.32
CA MET A 772 4.47 -31.45 16.78
C MET A 772 5.97 -31.45 16.51
N ASN A 773 6.73 -31.80 17.53
CA ASN A 773 8.07 -32.32 17.37
C ASN A 773 8.12 -33.76 17.89
N PHE A 774 8.47 -34.69 17.02
CA PHE A 774 8.52 -36.10 17.30
C PHE A 774 9.95 -36.61 17.11
N SER A 775 10.52 -37.14 18.17
CA SER A 775 11.85 -37.75 18.19
C SER A 775 11.69 -39.24 18.49
N SER A 776 12.13 -40.07 17.54
CA SER A 776 12.04 -41.52 17.63
C SER A 776 13.41 -42.15 17.65
N ARG A 777 13.61 -43.02 18.64
CA ARG A 777 14.78 -43.90 18.76
C ARG A 777 14.29 -45.33 18.58
N VAL A 778 14.55 -45.91 17.42
CA VAL A 778 14.14 -47.28 17.09
C VAL A 778 15.37 -48.10 16.73
N GLY A 779 15.81 -48.96 17.65
CA GLY A 779 17.05 -49.70 17.49
C GLY A 779 18.26 -48.77 17.40
N TYR A 780 18.96 -48.79 16.26
CA TYR A 780 20.15 -47.98 15.99
C TYR A 780 19.87 -46.75 15.10
N HIS A 781 18.59 -46.49 14.79
CA HIS A 781 18.18 -45.34 13.98
C HIS A 781 17.54 -44.27 14.87
N TYR A 782 17.87 -43.03 14.53
CA TYR A 782 17.34 -41.83 15.15
C TYR A 782 16.61 -41.01 14.09
N SER A 783 15.35 -40.68 14.35
CA SER A 783 14.53 -39.86 13.46
C SER A 783 13.92 -38.69 14.24
N ILE A 784 14.01 -37.49 13.67
CA ILE A 784 13.36 -36.29 14.19
C ILE A 784 12.42 -35.75 13.14
N LEU A 785 11.21 -35.43 13.56
CA LEU A 785 10.17 -34.83 12.75
C LEU A 785 9.67 -33.58 13.45
N ASP A 786 9.77 -32.42 12.81
CA ASP A 786 9.32 -31.14 13.33
C ASP A 786 8.28 -30.55 12.37
N THR A 787 7.10 -30.20 12.86
CA THR A 787 6.01 -29.72 12.00
C THR A 787 5.14 -28.69 12.70
N TYR A 788 4.74 -27.69 11.94
CA TYR A 788 3.62 -26.82 12.27
C TYR A 788 2.54 -26.98 11.19
N CYS A 789 1.32 -27.25 11.62
CA CYS A 789 0.17 -27.47 10.77
C CYS A 789 -1.01 -26.64 11.26
N GLY A 790 -1.32 -25.56 10.56
CA GLY A 790 -2.43 -24.67 10.86
C GLY A 790 -3.11 -24.14 9.60
N ASP A 791 -4.04 -23.21 9.81
CA ASP A 791 -4.91 -22.69 8.74
C ASP A 791 -4.18 -21.66 7.85
N THR A 792 -3.08 -21.10 8.35
CA THR A 792 -2.24 -20.15 7.59
C THR A 792 -1.17 -20.90 6.80
N LEU A 793 -1.37 -21.05 5.49
CA LEU A 793 -0.45 -21.76 4.58
C LEU A 793 1.02 -21.31 4.73
N ALA A 794 1.29 -20.02 4.90
CA ALA A 794 2.65 -19.49 5.04
C ALA A 794 3.40 -20.00 6.29
N LYS A 795 2.68 -20.46 7.32
CA LYS A 795 3.27 -20.97 8.58
C LYS A 795 3.51 -22.47 8.56
N ASN A 796 3.02 -23.15 7.54
CA ASN A 796 2.94 -24.60 7.53
C ASN A 796 4.22 -25.24 6.97
N TYR A 797 4.73 -26.27 7.66
CA TYR A 797 5.93 -26.99 7.25
C TYR A 797 6.04 -28.40 7.84
N ILE A 798 6.88 -29.22 7.22
CA ILE A 798 7.45 -30.43 7.81
C ILE A 798 8.95 -30.43 7.57
N THR A 799 9.71 -30.68 8.63
CA THR A 799 11.15 -30.96 8.59
C THR A 799 11.38 -32.36 9.14
N PHE A 800 12.06 -33.19 8.38
CA PHE A 800 12.36 -34.58 8.73
C PHE A 800 13.88 -34.80 8.69
N CYS A 801 14.41 -35.45 9.70
CA CYS A 801 15.81 -35.82 9.81
C CYS A 801 15.91 -37.30 10.19
N PHE A 802 16.79 -38.04 9.54
CA PHE A 802 17.04 -39.46 9.79
C PHE A 802 18.54 -39.71 9.85
N MET A 803 19.03 -40.36 10.92
CA MET A 803 20.45 -40.65 11.17
C MET A 803 20.66 -42.03 11.82
N GLY A 804 21.84 -42.63 11.63
CA GLY A 804 22.31 -43.83 12.38
C GLY A 804 21.92 -45.18 11.77
N GLY A 805 22.49 -46.29 12.26
CA GLY A 805 22.13 -47.67 11.87
C GLY A 805 23.09 -48.75 12.37
N ALA A 806 22.70 -50.02 12.23
CA ALA A 806 23.41 -51.16 12.81
C ALA A 806 24.37 -51.89 11.85
N ALA A 807 24.42 -51.44 10.60
CA ALA A 807 25.14 -52.10 9.50
C ALA A 807 26.37 -51.30 9.04
N ASP A 808 27.18 -51.91 8.18
CA ASP A 808 28.33 -51.30 7.52
C ASP A 808 28.00 -49.97 6.82
N GLU A 809 29.04 -49.16 6.61
CA GLU A 809 28.94 -47.81 6.04
C GLU A 809 28.27 -47.79 4.65
N LEU A 810 28.48 -48.84 3.82
CA LEU A 810 27.89 -48.92 2.48
C LEU A 810 26.38 -49.14 2.56
N ARG A 811 25.91 -50.05 3.42
CA ARG A 811 24.47 -50.31 3.62
C ARG A 811 23.74 -49.13 4.25
N ARG A 812 24.34 -48.47 5.23
CA ARG A 812 23.77 -47.25 5.83
C ARG A 812 23.61 -46.13 4.81
N ASN A 813 24.59 -45.95 3.92
CA ASN A 813 24.53 -44.97 2.83
C ASN A 813 23.44 -45.32 1.79
N ARG A 814 23.32 -46.60 1.40
CA ARG A 814 22.24 -47.08 0.51
C ARG A 814 20.86 -46.84 1.09
N ARG A 815 20.67 -47.13 2.38
CA ARG A 815 19.42 -46.86 3.08
C ARG A 815 19.07 -45.38 3.07
N ALA A 816 20.03 -44.51 3.43
CA ALA A 816 19.85 -43.07 3.40
C ALA A 816 19.44 -42.58 2.00
N ARG A 817 20.06 -43.10 0.94
CA ARG A 817 19.68 -42.81 -0.45
C ARG A 817 18.27 -43.27 -0.80
N ALA A 818 17.86 -44.47 -0.38
CA ALA A 818 16.50 -44.97 -0.65
C ALA A 818 15.42 -44.19 0.12
N ILE A 819 15.66 -43.85 1.40
CA ILE A 819 14.78 -42.94 2.17
C ILE A 819 14.68 -41.59 1.45
N GLY A 820 15.81 -41.06 0.97
CA GLY A 820 15.83 -39.79 0.27
C GLY A 820 15.10 -39.82 -1.08
N LEU A 821 15.12 -40.94 -1.81
CA LEU A 821 14.30 -41.11 -3.02
C LEU A 821 12.81 -41.09 -2.69
N ILE A 822 12.39 -41.81 -1.64
CA ILE A 822 10.98 -41.82 -1.20
C ILE A 822 10.51 -40.41 -0.84
N LEU A 823 11.31 -39.68 -0.04
CA LEU A 823 10.97 -38.32 0.37
C LEU A 823 10.93 -37.35 -0.81
N LYS A 824 11.83 -37.49 -1.80
CA LYS A 824 11.79 -36.67 -3.03
C LYS A 824 10.49 -36.89 -3.82
N GLU A 825 10.08 -38.14 -3.99
CA GLU A 825 8.84 -38.50 -4.69
C GLU A 825 7.60 -37.98 -3.91
N MET A 826 7.66 -37.96 -2.58
CA MET A 826 6.64 -37.34 -1.71
C MET A 826 6.63 -35.79 -1.78
N GLY A 827 7.50 -35.18 -2.58
CA GLY A 827 7.58 -33.73 -2.78
C GLY A 827 8.45 -32.97 -1.78
N PHE A 828 9.30 -33.65 -1.01
CA PHE A 828 10.25 -32.99 -0.11
C PHE A 828 11.50 -32.52 -0.86
N GLN A 829 12.06 -31.40 -0.42
CA GLN A 829 13.45 -31.04 -0.71
C GLN A 829 14.34 -31.88 0.20
N VAL A 830 15.22 -32.70 -0.39
CA VAL A 830 16.01 -33.70 0.35
C VAL A 830 17.50 -33.51 0.15
N ASP A 831 18.23 -33.57 1.25
CA ASP A 831 19.68 -33.52 1.37
C ASP A 831 20.21 -34.75 2.07
N ILE A 832 21.21 -35.37 1.47
CA ILE A 832 21.79 -36.61 1.97
C ILE A 832 23.29 -36.39 2.11
N VAL A 833 23.79 -36.53 3.34
CA VAL A 833 25.21 -36.45 3.65
C VAL A 833 25.58 -37.74 4.37
N LYS A 834 26.27 -38.64 3.66
CA LYS A 834 26.59 -40.00 4.13
C LYS A 834 25.33 -40.78 4.51
N ASP A 835 25.14 -41.11 5.79
CA ASP A 835 24.00 -41.83 6.34
C ASP A 835 22.94 -40.92 6.98
N ASN A 836 23.11 -39.61 6.87
CA ASN A 836 22.15 -38.60 7.33
C ASN A 836 21.26 -38.13 6.17
N VAL A 837 19.94 -38.20 6.38
CA VAL A 837 18.93 -37.66 5.46
C VAL A 837 18.23 -36.51 6.14
N GLN A 838 18.28 -35.34 5.53
CA GLN A 838 17.49 -34.17 5.90
C GLN A 838 16.49 -33.89 4.80
N ALA A 839 15.23 -33.67 5.15
CA ALA A 839 14.16 -33.40 4.21
C ALA A 839 13.24 -32.30 4.74
N ARG A 840 12.76 -31.43 3.85
CA ARG A 840 11.85 -30.36 4.22
C ARG A 840 10.78 -30.11 3.18
N ILE A 841 9.62 -29.66 3.65
CA ILE A 841 8.52 -29.16 2.83
C ILE A 841 7.94 -27.90 3.50
N LEU A 842 7.61 -26.89 2.70
CA LEU A 842 7.18 -25.57 3.19
C LEU A 842 5.95 -25.12 2.41
N LYS A 843 5.04 -24.38 3.06
CA LYS A 843 3.90 -23.68 2.45
C LYS A 843 2.86 -24.58 1.76
N TYR A 844 2.47 -25.67 2.40
CA TYR A 844 1.39 -26.55 1.92
C TYR A 844 0.08 -26.32 2.69
N PRO A 845 -1.09 -26.60 2.06
CA PRO A 845 -2.37 -26.65 2.76
C PRO A 845 -2.34 -27.66 3.91
N LYS A 846 -3.14 -27.38 4.96
CA LYS A 846 -3.22 -28.19 6.18
C LYS A 846 -3.49 -29.67 5.87
N ASP A 847 -4.50 -29.95 5.05
CA ASP A 847 -4.95 -31.32 4.75
C ASP A 847 -3.89 -32.13 3.97
N GLU A 848 -3.17 -31.47 3.06
CA GLU A 848 -2.06 -32.09 2.34
C GLU A 848 -0.89 -32.44 3.26
N LEU A 849 -0.56 -31.56 4.21
CA LEU A 849 0.49 -31.82 5.20
C LEU A 849 0.13 -32.97 6.14
N LEU A 850 -1.12 -33.02 6.60
CA LEU A 850 -1.64 -34.13 7.39
C LEU A 850 -1.51 -35.46 6.63
N THR A 851 -1.83 -35.47 5.34
CA THR A 851 -1.66 -36.64 4.47
C THR A 851 -0.19 -37.06 4.34
N LYS A 852 0.72 -36.09 4.14
CA LYS A 852 2.17 -36.35 4.07
C LYS A 852 2.72 -36.84 5.41
N LEU A 853 2.23 -36.33 6.54
CA LEU A 853 2.60 -36.81 7.88
C LEU A 853 2.20 -38.27 8.10
N ARG A 854 1.01 -38.67 7.62
CA ARG A 854 0.60 -40.09 7.64
C ARG A 854 1.55 -40.96 6.81
N GLN A 855 1.95 -40.51 5.62
CA GLN A 855 2.95 -41.21 4.80
C GLN A 855 4.32 -41.31 5.47
N ILE A 856 4.77 -40.25 6.16
CA ILE A 856 6.01 -40.29 6.98
C ILE A 856 5.87 -41.32 8.11
N GLY A 857 4.70 -41.41 8.75
CA GLY A 857 4.41 -42.42 9.76
C GLY A 857 4.60 -43.85 9.23
N ARG A 858 4.11 -44.14 8.02
CA ARG A 858 4.34 -45.43 7.34
C ARG A 858 5.83 -45.65 7.05
N LEU A 859 6.52 -44.63 6.53
CA LEU A 859 7.95 -44.69 6.24
C LEU A 859 8.81 -44.99 7.48
N LEU A 860 8.48 -44.41 8.63
CA LEU A 860 9.18 -44.67 9.90
C LEU A 860 9.14 -46.15 10.30
N GLU A 861 8.01 -46.83 10.12
CA GLU A 861 7.92 -48.28 10.37
C GLU A 861 8.55 -49.10 9.24
N TYR A 862 8.37 -48.67 7.99
CA TYR A 862 8.91 -49.34 6.81
C TYR A 862 10.46 -49.44 6.80
N THR A 863 11.12 -48.46 7.41
CA THR A 863 12.59 -48.37 7.49
C THR A 863 13.23 -49.31 8.52
N ARG A 864 12.47 -49.93 9.42
CA ARG A 864 13.01 -50.71 10.56
C ARG A 864 13.82 -51.95 10.19
N GLN A 865 13.56 -52.57 9.04
CA GLN A 865 14.27 -53.78 8.57
C GLN A 865 15.11 -53.51 7.32
N MET A 866 15.24 -52.25 6.94
CA MET A 866 15.79 -51.86 5.65
C MET A 866 17.28 -52.21 5.54
N ASP A 867 18.03 -52.16 6.64
CA ASP A 867 19.46 -52.53 6.70
C ASP A 867 19.77 -53.95 6.27
N MET A 868 18.82 -54.87 6.50
CA MET A 868 18.98 -56.29 6.13
C MET A 868 18.72 -56.54 4.63
N LEU A 869 18.14 -55.56 3.92
CA LEU A 869 17.67 -55.69 2.54
C LEU A 869 18.48 -54.84 1.54
N MET A 870 19.39 -53.99 2.02
CA MET A 870 20.23 -53.09 1.19
C MET A 870 21.51 -53.78 0.66
N GLU A 871 21.37 -54.92 -0.02
CA GLU A 871 22.51 -55.74 -0.46
C GLU A 871 23.23 -55.19 -1.70
N SER A 872 22.53 -54.48 -2.60
CA SER A 872 23.10 -53.93 -3.85
C SER A 872 22.62 -52.50 -4.14
N GLU A 873 23.16 -51.87 -5.19
CA GLU A 873 22.71 -50.54 -5.63
C GLU A 873 21.31 -50.60 -6.25
N GLU A 874 20.95 -51.72 -6.88
CA GLU A 874 19.61 -51.96 -7.42
C GLU A 874 18.56 -52.03 -6.31
N SER A 875 18.93 -52.50 -5.11
CA SER A 875 18.05 -52.54 -3.93
C SER A 875 17.53 -51.15 -3.55
N VAL A 876 18.30 -50.09 -3.78
CA VAL A 876 17.94 -48.71 -3.41
C VAL A 876 16.69 -48.24 -4.16
N THR A 877 16.69 -48.42 -5.49
CA THR A 877 15.57 -48.00 -6.35
C THR A 877 14.41 -49.00 -6.30
N ALA A 878 14.69 -50.30 -6.16
CA ALA A 878 13.66 -51.31 -6.01
C ALA A 878 12.82 -51.09 -4.75
N TYR A 879 13.46 -50.79 -3.61
CA TYR A 879 12.77 -50.58 -2.34
C TYR A 879 11.89 -49.31 -2.34
N ALA A 880 12.37 -48.22 -2.94
CA ALA A 880 11.58 -47.01 -3.13
C ALA A 880 10.33 -47.26 -4.00
N LYS A 881 10.47 -48.04 -5.09
CA LYS A 881 9.33 -48.42 -5.95
C LYS A 881 8.32 -49.31 -5.24
N VAL A 882 8.79 -50.24 -4.41
CA VAL A 882 7.89 -51.10 -3.62
C VAL A 882 7.08 -50.22 -2.67
N PHE A 883 7.71 -49.29 -1.94
CA PHE A 883 6.99 -48.39 -1.05
C PHE A 883 5.80 -47.67 -1.73
N PHE A 884 5.96 -47.15 -2.95
CA PHE A 884 4.86 -46.50 -3.68
C PHE A 884 3.87 -47.46 -4.35
N LYS A 885 4.29 -48.67 -4.71
CA LYS A 885 3.35 -49.73 -5.14
C LYS A 885 2.44 -50.13 -3.97
N GLU A 886 3.00 -50.11 -2.77
CA GLU A 886 2.35 -50.49 -1.53
C GLU A 886 1.51 -49.36 -0.93
N TYR A 887 1.91 -48.12 -1.19
CA TYR A 887 1.26 -46.88 -0.77
C TYR A 887 1.29 -45.86 -1.92
N PRO A 888 0.35 -45.95 -2.88
CA PRO A 888 0.27 -45.00 -3.98
C PRO A 888 0.18 -43.58 -3.40
N SER A 889 0.91 -42.63 -4.00
CA SER A 889 0.65 -41.22 -3.72
C SER A 889 -0.80 -40.92 -4.12
N PRO A 890 -1.56 -40.17 -3.31
CA PRO A 890 -2.86 -39.67 -3.72
C PRO A 890 -2.76 -38.81 -4.98
#